data_AF-A0A4V0NFU6-F1
#
_entry.id   AF-A0A4V0NFU6-F1
#
_cell.length_a   1.000
_cell.length_b   1.000
_cell.length_c   1.000
_cell.angle_alpha   90.00
_cell.angle_beta   90.00
_cell.angle_gamma   90.00
#
_symmetry.space_group_name_H-M   'P 1'
#
loop_
_entity.id
_entity.type
_entity.pdbx_description
1 polymer ?
#
loop_
_entity_poly.entity_id
_entity_poly.type
_entity_poly.pdbx_seq_one_letter_code
_entity_poly.pdbx_strand_id
1 'polypeptide(L)'
;MFSKPSSSSSPVRSHVGSAPAGALRRARRAALVSLAMLPVSCADLSPTGGVPADLAEGDTASAAQELSLAFPIEGRKSLVVTNADILSAFTLKDVLQQLIDQAGVSLTPLQLFQQLMDTNRKAADGLGLGPNCDDVVISGSDGSINGWPIDCPRAVGFEADRDPFADETADNAYVATTLSNRFDLAPPDGANCGEYRVIFARRSGMTPGAFQLRNFIIFEARLPNPTPSLGREGCRPIVDFWYGLSDPSKSLATRKDALHDFYFDGLPGFEPVIHIDHYGQNTGPFGGQIRTNEFLFAPEVVGDPPVPFTTWNLREFRLLHSGSGTSATLVATPSFVKDTPAAPLFDPASTDARAVTFQSTSFPSLVERLAAADDINRFAFEPGYPTTMNAGESQMIGLQNNYFATFGSGTSALRTSIQNKLTAMGSTLTPDQIVGRAFSLSCSGCHEPIGDATGSPTVDLDLGTTATLAKASPFVQTTEQLESDPIEGGQRFHIAEALTDVFIPFRKNVMADFLLNNPILGFEKPGAWTSTQALLSVHTGRAVEGISSLQVLTPGSFHAIVSPNFSTAGLTIGNKITVDLFVSPAQPNPSWVGNLEVLISIPSAGINNQWAGNVALTPLTRGSFQTIQFASLSTATKNALSATPAPTDVKLQFNFNVTSDSGPYYLDNVRFEN
;
A
#
# COMPACT_ATOMS: atom_id res chain seq x y z
N MET A 1 -1.80 42.13 44.78
CA MET A 1 -1.52 43.43 45.43
C MET A 1 -0.34 44.06 44.72
N PHE A 2 -0.52 45.30 44.26
CA PHE A 2 0.47 46.28 43.78
C PHE A 2 1.33 46.00 42.52
N SER A 3 0.91 46.71 41.45
CA SER A 3 1.70 47.71 40.69
C SER A 3 2.63 47.30 39.53
N LYS A 4 2.24 47.77 38.33
CA LYS A 4 3.08 48.21 37.19
C LYS A 4 4.08 49.34 37.62
N PRO A 5 4.96 49.96 36.78
CA PRO A 5 5.13 49.91 35.30
C PRO A 5 6.58 50.02 34.74
N SER A 6 6.67 50.12 33.40
CA SER A 6 7.67 50.89 32.59
C SER A 6 9.11 50.36 32.51
N SER A 7 9.90 50.57 31.45
CA SER A 7 9.74 51.18 30.12
C SER A 7 11.05 51.04 29.33
N SER A 8 10.94 50.96 27.99
CA SER A 8 11.84 51.53 26.96
C SER A 8 13.36 51.20 26.96
N SER A 9 13.87 50.72 25.83
CA SER A 9 14.44 51.57 24.77
C SER A 9 15.26 50.76 23.75
N SER A 10 14.90 50.85 22.48
CA SER A 10 15.80 50.57 21.33
C SER A 10 16.75 51.77 21.13
N PRO A 11 17.88 51.63 20.41
CA PRO A 11 17.85 51.88 18.97
C PRO A 11 18.83 51.08 18.08
N VAL A 12 18.32 50.66 16.92
CA VAL A 12 18.81 50.88 15.53
C VAL A 12 20.31 51.11 15.26
N ARG A 13 20.90 50.24 14.41
CA ARG A 13 21.60 50.53 13.11
C ARG A 13 22.16 49.21 12.53
N SER A 14 21.61 48.62 11.47
CA SER A 14 21.87 48.85 10.03
C SER A 14 23.34 48.67 9.60
N HIS A 15 23.66 47.61 8.85
CA HIS A 15 24.08 47.74 7.45
C HIS A 15 24.17 46.40 6.69
N VAL A 16 23.71 46.51 5.44
CA VAL A 16 23.77 45.62 4.29
C VAL A 16 25.21 45.36 3.83
N GLY A 17 25.50 44.18 3.30
CA GLY A 17 26.74 43.90 2.58
C GLY A 17 26.73 42.58 1.81
N SER A 18 26.70 42.70 0.49
CA SER A 18 26.62 41.68 -0.57
C SER A 18 27.91 40.87 -0.82
N ALA A 19 27.75 39.74 -1.52
CA ALA A 19 28.78 38.85 -2.09
C ALA A 19 29.87 39.57 -2.93
N PRO A 20 30.97 38.88 -3.30
CA PRO A 20 31.04 38.36 -4.67
C PRO A 20 31.85 37.05 -4.88
N ALA A 21 31.79 36.57 -6.13
CA ALA A 21 32.36 35.35 -6.68
C ALA A 21 33.75 35.51 -7.35
N GLY A 22 34.42 34.36 -7.56
CA GLY A 22 35.42 34.09 -8.61
C GLY A 22 36.89 34.08 -8.14
N ALA A 23 37.85 33.35 -8.71
CA ALA A 23 37.93 32.30 -9.75
C ALA A 23 39.44 31.91 -9.89
N LEU A 24 39.78 30.74 -10.46
CA LEU A 24 40.93 30.41 -11.37
C LEU A 24 41.25 28.88 -11.29
N ARG A 25 40.92 28.05 -12.32
CA ARG A 25 41.69 27.65 -13.55
C ARG A 25 42.98 26.85 -13.25
N ARG A 26 43.41 25.78 -13.96
CA ARG A 26 43.13 25.16 -15.28
C ARG A 26 43.98 23.87 -15.44
N ALA A 27 43.50 22.86 -16.19
CA ALA A 27 44.18 22.09 -17.26
C ALA A 27 43.25 20.92 -17.68
N ARG A 28 42.56 20.81 -18.84
CA ARG A 28 42.83 20.84 -20.30
C ARG A 28 43.41 19.53 -20.93
N ARG A 29 42.63 19.05 -21.93
CA ARG A 29 42.88 18.15 -23.09
C ARG A 29 42.37 16.71 -22.91
N ALA A 30 41.70 16.05 -23.85
CA ALA A 30 41.14 16.40 -25.17
C ALA A 30 40.27 15.22 -25.72
N ALA A 31 39.32 15.56 -26.63
CA ALA A 31 38.79 14.80 -27.79
C ALA A 31 38.11 13.42 -27.58
N LEU A 32 36.82 13.21 -27.86
CA LEU A 32 36.02 13.18 -29.13
C LEU A 32 35.96 11.79 -29.82
N VAL A 33 34.74 11.24 -29.86
CA VAL A 33 34.02 10.50 -30.94
C VAL A 33 34.46 9.09 -31.36
N SER A 34 33.52 8.13 -31.24
CA SER A 34 33.01 7.16 -32.27
C SER A 34 32.38 5.94 -31.55
N LEU A 35 31.06 5.76 -31.54
CA LEU A 35 30.23 4.94 -32.45
C LEU A 35 30.53 3.42 -32.47
N ALA A 36 29.53 2.65 -31.98
CA ALA A 36 29.06 1.30 -32.37
C ALA A 36 30.04 0.10 -32.47
N MET A 37 29.74 -0.98 -31.73
CA MET A 37 29.21 -2.27 -32.28
C MET A 37 29.21 -3.38 -31.20
N LEU A 38 28.13 -4.20 -31.22
CA LEU A 38 27.96 -5.47 -30.50
C LEU A 38 28.92 -6.56 -31.02
N PRO A 39 29.11 -7.65 -30.25
CA PRO A 39 28.66 -8.97 -30.71
C PRO A 39 27.92 -9.73 -29.57
N VAL A 40 26.71 -10.26 -29.80
CA VAL A 40 26.39 -11.57 -30.40
C VAL A 40 27.11 -12.74 -29.72
N SER A 41 26.37 -13.49 -28.90
CA SER A 41 26.64 -14.90 -28.60
C SER A 41 25.47 -15.73 -29.15
N CYS A 42 25.70 -16.42 -30.26
CA CYS A 42 24.83 -17.45 -30.81
C CYS A 42 25.04 -18.77 -30.07
N ALA A 43 23.95 -19.49 -29.80
CA ALA A 43 23.96 -20.94 -29.72
C ALA A 43 23.12 -21.46 -30.89
N ASP A 44 23.77 -22.32 -31.67
CA ASP A 44 23.29 -22.95 -32.90
C ASP A 44 22.17 -23.96 -32.66
N LEU A 45 21.12 -23.91 -33.50
CA LEU A 45 20.43 -25.10 -34.00
C LEU A 45 20.02 -24.85 -35.47
N SER A 46 20.62 -25.60 -36.39
CA SER A 46 20.21 -25.71 -37.81
C SER A 46 19.62 -27.13 -38.05
N PRO A 47 19.16 -27.49 -39.26
CA PRO A 47 17.77 -27.34 -39.70
C PRO A 47 17.16 -28.69 -40.18
N THR A 48 15.83 -28.84 -40.12
CA THR A 48 15.13 -29.86 -40.93
C THR A 48 14.07 -29.20 -41.79
N GLY A 49 14.26 -29.31 -43.10
CA GLY A 49 13.36 -28.77 -44.11
C GLY A 49 12.05 -29.54 -44.23
N GLY A 50 10.97 -28.78 -44.44
CA GLY A 50 9.67 -29.25 -44.92
C GLY A 50 9.10 -28.17 -45.85
N VAL A 51 8.72 -28.58 -47.06
CA VAL A 51 8.12 -27.77 -48.12
C VAL A 51 6.78 -27.18 -47.66
N PRO A 52 6.35 -25.97 -48.11
CA PRO A 52 5.09 -25.38 -47.68
C PRO A 52 3.89 -26.18 -48.21
N ALA A 53 2.97 -26.54 -47.32
CA ALA A 53 1.63 -26.98 -47.71
C ALA A 53 0.75 -25.74 -47.86
N ASP A 54 0.16 -25.57 -49.05
CA ASP A 54 -0.94 -24.65 -49.30
C ASP A 54 -2.06 -24.89 -48.28
N LEU A 55 -2.43 -23.86 -47.52
CA LEU A 55 -3.67 -23.84 -46.74
C LEU A 55 -4.60 -22.80 -47.35
N ALA A 56 -5.76 -23.32 -47.74
CA ALA A 56 -6.82 -22.65 -48.47
C ALA A 56 -7.38 -21.41 -47.76
N GLU A 57 -7.85 -20.46 -48.57
CA GLU A 57 -8.78 -19.40 -48.18
C GLU A 57 -10.05 -19.98 -47.53
N GLY A 58 -10.48 -19.34 -46.43
CA GLY A 58 -11.80 -19.50 -45.82
C GLY A 58 -11.73 -19.88 -44.34
N ASP A 59 -11.85 -18.93 -43.42
CA ASP A 59 -13.18 -18.47 -43.00
C ASP A 59 -13.07 -17.23 -42.10
N THR A 60 -13.89 -16.24 -42.40
CA THR A 60 -14.05 -15.00 -41.65
C THR A 60 -14.86 -15.26 -40.39
N ALA A 61 -14.22 -15.17 -39.21
CA ALA A 61 -14.84 -14.75 -37.95
C ALA A 61 -13.78 -14.62 -36.85
N SER A 62 -12.99 -13.54 -36.83
CA SER A 62 -12.32 -13.15 -35.59
C SER A 62 -13.36 -12.46 -34.70
N ALA A 63 -14.11 -13.25 -33.93
CA ALA A 63 -14.63 -12.74 -32.67
C ALA A 63 -13.42 -12.26 -31.88
N ALA A 64 -13.36 -10.96 -31.57
CA ALA A 64 -12.35 -10.44 -30.67
C ALA A 64 -12.52 -11.18 -29.34
N GLN A 65 -11.60 -12.11 -29.06
CA GLN A 65 -11.64 -12.90 -27.85
C GLN A 65 -11.29 -11.94 -26.72
N GLU A 66 -12.27 -11.67 -25.86
CA GLU A 66 -12.10 -10.87 -24.65
C GLU A 66 -10.94 -11.48 -23.85
N LEU A 67 -9.94 -10.65 -23.51
CA LEU A 67 -8.87 -11.00 -22.57
C LEU A 67 -9.53 -11.58 -21.32
N SER A 68 -9.37 -12.88 -21.12
CA SER A 68 -9.99 -13.60 -20.01
C SER A 68 -8.96 -14.51 -19.36
N LEU A 69 -9.05 -14.59 -18.03
CA LEU A 69 -8.25 -15.50 -17.23
C LEU A 69 -8.66 -16.94 -17.54
N ALA A 70 -7.69 -17.87 -17.62
CA ALA A 70 -7.93 -19.28 -17.92
C ALA A 70 -8.84 -19.97 -16.87
N PHE A 71 -8.78 -19.48 -15.63
CA PHE A 71 -9.63 -19.86 -14.51
C PHE A 71 -9.82 -18.66 -13.57
N PRO A 72 -10.89 -18.60 -12.76
CA PRO A 72 -11.12 -17.50 -11.83
C PRO A 72 -10.07 -17.47 -10.73
N ILE A 73 -9.74 -16.27 -10.24
CA ILE A 73 -8.92 -16.10 -9.04
C ILE A 73 -9.74 -16.62 -7.84
N GLU A 74 -9.19 -17.55 -7.09
CA GLU A 74 -9.74 -18.04 -5.83
C GLU A 74 -9.04 -17.36 -4.65
N GLY A 75 -9.81 -16.56 -3.89
CA GLY A 75 -9.25 -15.65 -2.89
C GLY A 75 -8.55 -16.38 -1.75
N ARG A 76 -9.07 -17.55 -1.37
CA ARG A 76 -8.48 -18.39 -0.32
C ARG A 76 -7.24 -19.16 -0.76
N LYS A 77 -6.94 -19.20 -2.06
CA LYS A 77 -5.76 -19.87 -2.63
C LYS A 77 -4.67 -18.88 -3.05
N SER A 78 -5.06 -17.72 -3.56
CA SER A 78 -4.15 -16.77 -4.22
C SER A 78 -3.95 -15.44 -3.51
N LEU A 79 -4.76 -15.14 -2.48
CA LEU A 79 -4.71 -13.85 -1.78
C LEU A 79 -4.54 -14.00 -0.27
N VAL A 80 -5.32 -14.88 0.36
CA VAL A 80 -5.26 -15.13 1.81
C VAL A 80 -5.37 -16.64 2.04
N VAL A 81 -4.22 -17.29 2.20
CA VAL A 81 -4.13 -18.75 2.40
C VAL A 81 -4.23 -19.06 3.88
N THR A 82 -5.26 -19.81 4.26
CA THR A 82 -5.52 -20.18 5.66
C THR A 82 -5.65 -21.69 5.89
N ASN A 83 -5.41 -22.52 4.87
CA ASN A 83 -5.48 -23.98 5.00
C ASN A 83 -4.39 -24.51 5.94
N ALA A 84 -4.77 -25.27 6.96
CA ALA A 84 -3.89 -25.70 8.04
C ALA A 84 -2.79 -26.67 7.57
N ASP A 85 -3.07 -27.50 6.56
CA ASP A 85 -2.09 -28.45 6.03
C ASP A 85 -0.97 -27.75 5.26
N ILE A 86 -1.30 -26.67 4.52
CA ILE A 86 -0.30 -25.77 3.91
C ILE A 86 0.51 -25.08 5.01
N LEU A 87 -0.18 -24.44 5.96
CA LEU A 87 0.45 -23.61 6.98
C LEU A 87 1.34 -24.42 7.94
N SER A 88 1.09 -25.72 8.10
CA SER A 88 1.97 -26.61 8.89
C SER A 88 3.41 -26.68 8.38
N ALA A 89 3.69 -26.27 7.14
CA ALA A 89 5.06 -26.14 6.61
C ALA A 89 5.81 -24.88 7.12
N PHE A 90 5.12 -23.97 7.80
CA PHE A 90 5.68 -22.69 8.22
C PHE A 90 5.74 -22.66 9.73
N THR A 91 6.94 -22.85 10.29
CA THR A 91 7.15 -22.71 11.73
C THR A 91 7.82 -21.38 12.06
N LEU A 92 7.49 -20.80 13.23
CA LEU A 92 8.16 -19.58 13.69
C LEU A 92 9.67 -19.82 13.84
N LYS A 93 10.05 -21.03 14.26
CA LYS A 93 11.44 -21.44 14.41
C LYS A 93 12.21 -21.35 13.09
N ASP A 94 11.64 -21.87 12.00
CA ASP A 94 12.29 -21.86 10.68
C ASP A 94 12.42 -20.45 10.12
N VAL A 95 11.38 -19.61 10.29
CA VAL A 95 11.45 -18.18 9.89
C VAL A 95 12.58 -17.47 10.63
N LEU A 96 12.67 -17.62 11.95
CA LEU A 96 13.73 -17.01 12.75
C LEU A 96 15.12 -17.57 12.39
N GLN A 97 15.21 -18.88 12.15
CA GLN A 97 16.46 -19.53 11.74
C GLN A 97 16.96 -18.99 10.40
N GLN A 98 16.09 -18.86 9.40
CA GLN A 98 16.46 -18.30 8.10
C GLN A 98 17.01 -16.88 8.23
N LEU A 99 16.39 -16.03 9.04
CA LEU A 99 16.86 -14.66 9.27
C LEU A 99 18.23 -14.64 9.97
N ILE A 100 18.45 -15.53 10.93
CA ILE A 100 19.73 -15.70 11.62
C ILE A 100 20.83 -16.15 10.65
N ASP A 101 20.52 -17.14 9.80
CA ASP A 101 21.46 -17.70 8.83
C ASP A 101 21.87 -16.65 7.79
N GLN A 102 20.92 -15.89 7.26
CA GLN A 102 21.18 -14.79 6.33
C GLN A 102 22.00 -13.67 6.97
N ALA A 103 21.77 -13.34 8.24
CA ALA A 103 22.55 -12.36 8.96
C ALA A 103 23.96 -12.85 9.31
N GLY A 104 24.21 -14.17 9.28
CA GLY A 104 25.50 -14.76 9.64
C GLY A 104 25.87 -14.57 11.10
N VAL A 105 24.87 -14.49 11.99
CA VAL A 105 25.04 -14.30 13.45
C VAL A 105 24.98 -15.61 14.21
N SER A 106 25.59 -15.68 15.39
CA SER A 106 25.54 -16.86 16.27
C SER A 106 24.40 -16.79 17.29
N LEU A 107 23.20 -16.41 16.84
CA LEU A 107 21.98 -16.46 17.64
C LEU A 107 21.27 -17.81 17.43
N THR A 108 20.46 -18.23 18.40
CA THR A 108 19.45 -19.27 18.19
C THR A 108 18.07 -18.66 17.92
N PRO A 109 17.14 -19.39 17.29
CA PRO A 109 15.76 -18.94 17.16
C PRO A 109 15.13 -18.55 18.50
N LEU A 110 15.46 -19.27 19.58
CA LEU A 110 15.02 -18.93 20.94
C LEU A 110 15.55 -17.56 21.37
N GLN A 111 16.84 -17.29 21.20
CA GLN A 111 17.42 -15.99 21.58
C GLN A 111 16.82 -14.83 20.80
N LEU A 112 16.54 -14.99 19.50
CA LEU A 112 15.91 -13.95 18.70
C LEU A 112 14.44 -13.74 19.09
N PHE A 113 13.70 -14.81 19.39
CA PHE A 113 12.35 -14.70 19.95
C PHE A 113 12.35 -13.97 21.30
N GLN A 114 13.24 -14.37 22.20
CA GLN A 114 13.38 -13.77 23.52
C GLN A 114 13.75 -12.30 23.40
N GLN A 115 14.69 -11.94 22.52
CA GLN A 115 15.04 -10.55 22.22
C GLN A 115 13.82 -9.74 21.79
N LEU A 116 12.99 -10.26 20.88
CA LEU A 116 11.78 -9.57 20.43
C LEU A 116 10.78 -9.35 21.58
N MET A 117 10.53 -10.38 22.40
CA MET A 117 9.61 -10.27 23.54
C MET A 117 10.16 -9.37 24.65
N ASP A 118 11.48 -9.38 24.89
CA ASP A 118 12.16 -8.58 25.93
C ASP A 118 12.03 -7.07 25.70
N THR A 119 11.76 -6.65 24.46
CA THR A 119 11.43 -5.24 24.13
C THR A 119 10.23 -4.69 24.90
N ASN A 120 9.40 -5.56 25.47
CA ASN A 120 8.25 -5.19 26.30
C ASN A 120 8.56 -5.07 27.80
N ARG A 121 9.78 -5.42 28.24
CA ARG A 121 10.24 -5.27 29.62
C ARG A 121 10.95 -3.95 29.82
N LYS A 122 11.03 -3.52 31.08
CA LYS A 122 11.95 -2.46 31.51
C LYS A 122 13.37 -2.98 31.53
N ALA A 123 14.36 -2.13 31.25
CA ALA A 123 15.77 -2.50 31.20
C ALA A 123 16.28 -3.11 32.51
N ALA A 124 15.72 -2.71 33.65
CA ALA A 124 16.06 -3.27 34.96
C ALA A 124 15.69 -4.77 35.10
N ASP A 125 14.67 -5.23 34.37
CA ASP A 125 14.17 -6.61 34.36
C ASP A 125 14.47 -7.33 33.03
N GLY A 126 15.18 -6.66 32.11
CA GLY A 126 15.48 -7.13 30.76
C GLY A 126 16.59 -8.19 30.73
N LEU A 127 16.65 -8.92 29.62
CA LEU A 127 17.66 -9.96 29.38
C LEU A 127 18.99 -9.39 28.82
N GLY A 128 19.02 -8.10 28.49
CA GLY A 128 20.19 -7.44 27.88
C GLY A 128 20.48 -7.92 26.46
N LEU A 129 19.47 -8.47 25.77
CA LEU A 129 19.59 -9.03 24.41
C LEU A 129 19.30 -8.01 23.31
N GLY A 130 18.80 -6.83 23.65
CA GLY A 130 18.35 -5.82 22.72
C GLY A 130 17.76 -4.61 23.45
N PRO A 131 16.96 -3.77 22.77
CA PRO A 131 16.31 -2.64 23.39
C PRO A 131 15.17 -3.06 24.34
N ASN A 132 14.87 -2.22 25.32
CA ASN A 132 13.77 -2.36 26.28
C ASN A 132 12.79 -1.18 26.15
N CYS A 133 11.57 -1.31 26.70
CA CYS A 133 10.50 -0.32 26.47
C CYS A 133 10.74 1.04 27.13
N ASP A 134 11.68 1.11 28.09
CA ASP A 134 12.07 2.31 28.84
C ASP A 134 13.46 2.85 28.42
N ASP A 135 14.05 2.37 27.33
CA ASP A 135 15.31 2.91 26.80
C ASP A 135 15.20 4.41 26.46
N VAL A 136 13.99 4.84 26.08
CA VAL A 136 13.65 6.25 25.89
C VAL A 136 12.43 6.58 26.74
N VAL A 137 12.60 7.46 27.73
CA VAL A 137 11.52 7.93 28.61
C VAL A 137 11.20 9.39 28.32
N ILE A 138 9.91 9.74 28.33
CA ILE A 138 9.42 11.12 28.26
C ILE A 138 8.67 11.48 29.54
N SER A 139 8.51 12.78 29.80
CA SER A 139 7.80 13.26 30.99
C SER A 139 6.38 12.69 31.08
N GLY A 140 6.08 11.97 32.17
CA GLY A 140 4.74 11.44 32.45
C GLY A 140 4.44 10.06 31.85
N SER A 141 5.44 9.36 31.31
CA SER A 141 5.31 7.98 30.84
C SER A 141 6.52 7.15 31.26
N ASP A 142 6.33 5.85 31.40
CA ASP A 142 7.38 4.89 31.77
C ASP A 142 8.22 4.44 30.57
N GLY A 143 7.79 4.77 29.35
CA GLY A 143 8.50 4.44 28.11
C GLY A 143 7.98 5.25 26.93
N SER A 144 8.73 5.31 25.85
CA SER A 144 8.30 6.02 24.65
C SER A 144 8.90 5.44 23.37
N ILE A 145 8.13 5.52 22.30
CA ILE A 145 8.58 5.20 20.94
C ILE A 145 8.17 6.37 20.04
N ASN A 146 9.08 6.81 19.19
CA ASN A 146 8.87 7.96 18.29
C ASN A 146 8.44 9.25 19.03
N GLY A 147 8.88 9.41 20.28
CA GLY A 147 8.51 10.53 21.15
C GLY A 147 7.05 10.52 21.60
N TRP A 148 6.36 9.39 21.52
CA TRP A 148 5.01 9.19 22.05
C TRP A 148 5.04 8.20 23.22
N PRO A 149 4.20 8.41 24.25
CA PRO A 149 4.15 7.53 25.41
C PRO A 149 3.68 6.13 24.99
N ILE A 150 4.21 5.12 25.66
CA ILE A 150 3.79 3.72 25.51
C ILE A 150 3.58 3.07 26.89
N ASP A 151 2.81 1.99 26.94
CA ASP A 151 2.72 1.12 28.11
C ASP A 151 4.04 0.38 28.34
N CYS A 152 4.64 0.52 29.52
CA CYS A 152 5.90 -0.14 29.85
C CYS A 152 5.98 -0.45 31.35
N PRO A 153 6.20 -1.72 31.77
CA PRO A 153 6.32 -2.93 30.97
C PRO A 153 4.96 -3.49 30.52
N ARG A 154 4.98 -4.54 29.70
CA ARG A 154 3.78 -5.30 29.27
C ARG A 154 3.88 -6.78 29.65
N ALA A 155 2.73 -7.43 29.86
CA ALA A 155 2.66 -8.85 30.21
C ALA A 155 3.26 -9.78 29.13
N VAL A 156 3.16 -9.41 27.84
CA VAL A 156 3.80 -10.16 26.75
C VAL A 156 5.32 -10.24 26.90
N GLY A 157 5.94 -9.31 27.63
CA GLY A 157 7.36 -9.38 27.96
C GLY A 157 7.74 -10.67 28.68
N PHE A 158 6.83 -11.29 29.44
CA PHE A 158 7.10 -12.57 30.11
C PHE A 158 7.31 -13.74 29.15
N GLU A 159 6.92 -13.62 27.89
CA GLU A 159 7.24 -14.63 26.87
C GLU A 159 8.76 -14.73 26.64
N ALA A 160 9.56 -13.71 26.99
CA ALA A 160 11.01 -13.78 26.90
C ALA A 160 11.66 -14.81 27.87
N ASP A 161 10.96 -15.25 28.93
CA ASP A 161 11.46 -16.32 29.82
C ASP A 161 11.04 -17.72 29.36
N ARG A 162 10.32 -17.82 28.24
CA ARG A 162 9.69 -19.08 27.78
C ARG A 162 10.39 -19.58 26.54
N ASP A 163 10.39 -20.90 26.40
CA ASP A 163 10.81 -21.57 25.16
C ASP A 163 9.56 -22.04 24.40
N PRO A 164 9.12 -21.31 23.35
CA PRO A 164 7.98 -21.72 22.53
C PRO A 164 8.32 -22.88 21.57
N PHE A 165 9.59 -23.32 21.52
CA PHE A 165 10.10 -24.33 20.60
C PHE A 165 10.40 -25.68 21.28
N ALA A 166 10.30 -25.75 22.61
CA ALA A 166 10.53 -26.97 23.38
C ALA A 166 9.42 -28.02 23.19
N ASP A 167 8.17 -27.57 23.11
CA ASP A 167 6.99 -28.39 22.81
C ASP A 167 6.06 -27.58 21.90
N GLU A 168 6.03 -27.91 20.62
CA GLU A 168 5.22 -27.20 19.64
C GLU A 168 3.72 -27.32 19.91
N THR A 169 3.26 -28.24 20.77
CA THR A 169 1.85 -28.41 21.11
C THR A 169 1.42 -27.64 22.36
N ALA A 170 2.37 -27.05 23.10
CA ALA A 170 2.10 -26.31 24.32
C ALA A 170 1.37 -24.98 24.06
N ASP A 171 0.68 -24.46 25.09
CA ASP A 171 -0.08 -23.22 25.02
C ASP A 171 0.78 -22.00 24.65
N ASN A 172 2.06 -22.00 25.04
CA ASN A 172 3.02 -20.93 24.72
C ASN A 172 3.75 -21.13 23.38
N ALA A 173 3.46 -22.20 22.63
CA ALA A 173 3.97 -22.37 21.27
C ALA A 173 3.19 -21.50 20.28
N TYR A 174 3.72 -21.38 19.05
CA TYR A 174 3.14 -20.57 17.98
C TYR A 174 2.86 -21.42 16.75
N VAL A 175 1.73 -21.16 16.08
CA VAL A 175 1.32 -21.83 14.84
C VAL A 175 1.06 -20.80 13.73
N ALA A 176 1.48 -21.09 12.51
CA ALA A 176 1.15 -20.24 11.37
C ALA A 176 -0.36 -20.32 11.07
N THR A 177 -1.00 -19.17 10.93
CA THR A 177 -2.44 -19.07 10.65
C THR A 177 -2.75 -18.47 9.29
N THR A 178 -1.79 -17.78 8.65
CA THR A 178 -2.05 -17.09 7.38
C THR A 178 -0.79 -16.84 6.57
N LEU A 179 -0.89 -17.05 5.26
CA LEU A 179 -0.06 -16.41 4.25
C LEU A 179 -0.90 -15.40 3.48
N SER A 180 -0.40 -14.18 3.29
CA SER A 180 -1.16 -13.10 2.63
C SER A 180 -0.37 -12.48 1.50
N ASN A 181 -1.01 -12.34 0.34
CA ASN A 181 -0.52 -11.61 -0.83
C ASN A 181 -1.16 -10.22 -0.88
N ARG A 182 -0.31 -9.20 -0.77
CA ARG A 182 -0.69 -7.79 -0.86
C ARG A 182 -0.02 -7.10 -2.05
N PHE A 183 -0.09 -7.72 -3.22
CA PHE A 183 0.30 -7.07 -4.48
C PHE A 183 -0.49 -5.77 -4.75
N ASP A 184 -1.67 -5.60 -4.14
CA ASP A 184 -2.42 -4.34 -4.13
C ASP A 184 -1.65 -3.17 -3.48
N LEU A 185 -0.63 -3.47 -2.65
CA LEU A 185 0.24 -2.48 -2.04
C LEU A 185 1.52 -2.21 -2.84
N ALA A 186 1.70 -2.83 -4.02
CA ALA A 186 2.79 -2.51 -4.92
C ALA A 186 2.59 -1.09 -5.48
N PRO A 187 3.55 -0.16 -5.31
CA PRO A 187 3.38 1.21 -5.77
C PRO A 187 3.33 1.28 -7.32
N PRO A 188 2.63 2.27 -7.91
CA PRO A 188 2.54 2.42 -9.36
C PRO A 188 3.90 2.49 -10.08
N ASP A 189 4.91 3.07 -9.44
CA ASP A 189 6.27 3.15 -10.01
C ASP A 189 7.02 1.81 -10.01
N GLY A 190 6.44 0.76 -9.40
CA GLY A 190 7.04 -0.54 -9.27
C GLY A 190 8.28 -0.55 -8.40
N ALA A 191 8.42 0.36 -7.43
CA ALA A 191 9.54 0.33 -6.50
C ALA A 191 9.64 -1.07 -5.85
N ASN A 192 8.53 -1.66 -5.40
CA ASN A 192 8.47 -3.03 -4.89
C ASN A 192 7.28 -3.80 -5.47
N CYS A 193 7.25 -5.10 -5.25
CA CYS A 193 6.18 -6.01 -5.69
C CYS A 193 5.07 -6.19 -4.65
N GLY A 194 4.91 -5.21 -3.75
CA GLY A 194 3.90 -5.26 -2.69
C GLY A 194 4.42 -5.93 -1.44
N GLU A 195 3.49 -6.44 -0.63
CA GLU A 195 3.79 -6.99 0.69
C GLU A 195 3.30 -8.44 0.81
N TYR A 196 4.08 -9.28 1.47
CA TYR A 196 3.76 -10.69 1.67
C TYR A 196 3.92 -11.05 3.14
N ARG A 197 2.90 -11.70 3.71
CA ARG A 197 2.84 -11.92 5.16
C ARG A 197 2.92 -13.38 5.54
N VAL A 198 3.54 -13.66 6.67
CA VAL A 198 3.32 -14.87 7.47
C VAL A 198 2.82 -14.42 8.84
N ILE A 199 1.69 -14.95 9.29
CA ILE A 199 1.11 -14.64 10.60
C ILE A 199 1.22 -15.88 11.49
N PHE A 200 1.80 -15.70 12.67
CA PHE A 200 1.87 -16.71 13.72
C PHE A 200 0.95 -16.32 14.88
N ALA A 201 0.15 -17.26 15.36
CA ALA A 201 -0.68 -17.09 16.55
C ALA A 201 -0.18 -18.00 17.68
N ARG A 202 -0.22 -17.51 18.91
CA ARG A 202 0.04 -18.30 20.12
C ARG A 202 -1.05 -19.36 20.30
N ARG A 203 -0.67 -20.61 20.56
CA ARG A 203 -1.58 -21.76 20.56
C ARG A 203 -2.64 -21.74 21.65
N SER A 204 -2.37 -21.12 22.80
CA SER A 204 -3.37 -20.85 23.83
C SER A 204 -4.65 -20.21 23.31
N GLY A 205 -4.56 -19.38 22.25
CA GLY A 205 -5.72 -18.76 21.61
C GLY A 205 -6.60 -19.75 20.86
N MET A 206 -6.09 -20.92 20.49
CA MET A 206 -6.87 -21.97 19.82
C MET A 206 -7.95 -22.54 20.74
N THR A 207 -7.77 -22.45 22.06
CA THR A 207 -8.82 -22.82 23.03
C THR A 207 -9.95 -21.80 22.99
N PRO A 208 -11.18 -22.19 22.62
CA PRO A 208 -12.31 -21.25 22.55
C PRO A 208 -12.53 -20.56 23.90
N GLY A 209 -12.59 -19.22 23.90
CA GLY A 209 -12.79 -18.43 25.11
C GLY A 209 -11.52 -17.91 25.79
N ALA A 210 -10.32 -18.31 25.34
CA ALA A 210 -9.03 -17.88 25.90
C ALA A 210 -8.61 -16.47 25.43
N PHE A 211 -9.53 -15.50 25.38
CA PHE A 211 -9.32 -14.20 24.75
C PHE A 211 -8.17 -13.37 25.35
N GLN A 212 -7.82 -13.62 26.61
CA GLN A 212 -6.81 -12.87 27.37
C GLN A 212 -5.41 -13.51 27.32
N LEU A 213 -5.26 -14.62 26.58
CA LEU A 213 -4.04 -15.40 26.48
C LEU A 213 -3.56 -15.49 25.03
N ARG A 214 -3.91 -14.53 24.17
CA ARG A 214 -3.57 -14.56 22.73
C ARG A 214 -2.40 -13.63 22.44
N ASN A 215 -1.58 -14.02 21.48
CA ASN A 215 -0.55 -13.15 20.93
C ASN A 215 -0.33 -13.53 19.47
N PHE A 216 -0.03 -12.55 18.63
CA PHE A 216 0.37 -12.80 17.25
C PHE A 216 1.69 -12.15 16.93
N ILE A 217 2.45 -12.78 16.05
CA ILE A 217 3.67 -12.23 15.45
C ILE A 217 3.46 -12.25 13.95
N ILE A 218 3.58 -11.10 13.32
CA ILE A 218 3.28 -10.88 11.91
C ILE A 218 4.54 -10.42 11.22
N PHE A 219 5.02 -11.20 10.27
CA PHE A 219 6.13 -10.83 9.39
C PHE A 219 5.53 -10.23 8.12
N GLU A 220 5.66 -8.92 7.91
CA GLU A 220 5.13 -8.18 6.76
C GLU A 220 6.29 -7.78 5.82
N ALA A 221 6.69 -8.71 4.96
CA ALA A 221 7.82 -8.53 4.06
C ALA A 221 7.46 -7.62 2.88
N ARG A 222 8.29 -6.64 2.58
CA ARG A 222 8.22 -5.89 1.31
C ARG A 222 9.17 -6.51 0.31
N LEU A 223 8.62 -7.11 -0.76
CA LEU A 223 9.41 -7.83 -1.75
C LEU A 223 9.96 -6.86 -2.82
N PRO A 224 11.29 -6.72 -2.98
CA PRO A 224 11.89 -5.85 -3.98
C PRO A 224 11.45 -6.21 -5.40
N ASN A 225 11.33 -5.20 -6.26
CA ASN A 225 11.22 -5.43 -7.70
C ASN A 225 12.64 -5.50 -8.28
N PRO A 226 13.09 -6.64 -8.83
CA PRO A 226 14.43 -6.78 -9.39
C PRO A 226 14.60 -6.01 -10.71
N THR A 227 13.50 -5.56 -11.33
CA THR A 227 13.51 -4.85 -12.62
C THR A 227 12.67 -3.55 -12.58
N PRO A 228 13.02 -2.58 -11.71
CA PRO A 228 12.21 -1.38 -11.48
C PRO A 228 12.06 -0.50 -12.73
N SER A 229 12.94 -0.64 -13.73
CA SER A 229 12.79 0.04 -15.03
C SER A 229 11.53 -0.35 -15.81
N LEU A 230 10.93 -1.50 -15.49
CA LEU A 230 9.65 -1.94 -16.07
C LEU A 230 8.44 -1.44 -15.30
N GLY A 231 8.63 -0.71 -14.20
CA GLY A 231 7.55 -0.40 -13.26
C GLY A 231 6.97 -1.68 -12.67
N ARG A 232 5.67 -1.69 -12.40
CA ARG A 232 4.98 -2.86 -11.80
C ARG A 232 5.02 -4.11 -12.68
N GLU A 233 5.21 -4.00 -14.00
CA GLU A 233 5.36 -5.18 -14.87
C GLU A 233 6.59 -6.02 -14.51
N GLY A 234 7.60 -5.43 -13.86
CA GLY A 234 8.73 -6.19 -13.30
C GLY A 234 8.31 -7.23 -12.26
N CYS A 235 7.11 -7.10 -11.68
CA CYS A 235 6.55 -8.02 -10.70
C CYS A 235 5.66 -9.11 -11.30
N ARG A 236 5.46 -9.13 -12.62
CA ARG A 236 4.58 -10.11 -13.28
C ARG A 236 4.84 -11.56 -12.89
N PRO A 237 6.08 -12.06 -12.78
CA PRO A 237 6.32 -13.43 -12.36
C PRO A 237 5.74 -13.77 -10.98
N ILE A 238 5.72 -12.81 -10.05
CA ILE A 238 5.11 -13.00 -8.73
C ILE A 238 3.59 -13.07 -8.84
N VAL A 239 2.98 -12.20 -9.66
CA VAL A 239 1.53 -12.19 -9.85
C VAL A 239 1.05 -13.45 -10.56
N ASP A 240 1.78 -13.90 -11.59
CA ASP A 240 1.51 -15.15 -12.30
C ASP A 240 1.64 -16.37 -11.36
N PHE A 241 2.65 -16.39 -10.48
CA PHE A 241 2.79 -17.41 -9.44
C PHE A 241 1.56 -17.48 -8.54
N TRP A 242 1.16 -16.35 -7.96
CA TRP A 242 0.02 -16.29 -7.05
C TRP A 242 -1.28 -16.62 -7.77
N TYR A 243 -1.49 -16.09 -8.98
CA TYR A 243 -2.63 -16.47 -9.83
C TYR A 243 -2.66 -17.97 -10.08
N GLY A 244 -1.52 -18.58 -10.42
CA GLY A 244 -1.39 -20.01 -10.66
C GLY A 244 -1.73 -20.88 -9.45
N LEU A 245 -1.82 -20.36 -8.22
CA LEU A 245 -2.33 -21.11 -7.07
C LEU A 245 -3.86 -21.32 -7.13
N SER A 246 -4.57 -20.57 -7.96
CA SER A 246 -6.01 -20.77 -8.21
C SER A 246 -6.31 -21.89 -9.20
N ASP A 247 -5.30 -22.43 -9.88
CA ASP A 247 -5.47 -23.49 -10.88
C ASP A 247 -6.21 -24.71 -10.26
N PRO A 248 -7.39 -25.09 -10.78
CA PRO A 248 -8.18 -26.18 -10.24
C PRO A 248 -7.51 -27.54 -10.37
N SER A 249 -6.51 -27.69 -11.25
CA SER A 249 -5.72 -28.91 -11.40
C SER A 249 -4.61 -29.04 -10.37
N LYS A 250 -4.28 -27.96 -9.64
CA LYS A 250 -3.16 -27.93 -8.70
C LYS A 250 -3.55 -28.52 -7.34
N SER A 251 -2.88 -29.61 -6.96
CA SER A 251 -3.11 -30.30 -5.69
C SER A 251 -2.77 -29.42 -4.47
N LEU A 252 -3.32 -29.78 -3.30
CA LEU A 252 -3.00 -29.14 -2.02
C LEU A 252 -1.49 -29.23 -1.71
N ALA A 253 -0.89 -30.41 -1.89
CA ALA A 253 0.54 -30.64 -1.67
C ALA A 253 1.41 -29.78 -2.59
N THR A 254 1.08 -29.72 -3.89
CA THR A 254 1.82 -28.87 -4.85
C THR A 254 1.73 -27.38 -4.49
N ARG A 255 0.60 -26.94 -3.92
CA ARG A 255 0.46 -25.55 -3.45
C ARG A 255 1.24 -25.28 -2.18
N LYS A 256 1.25 -26.24 -1.25
CA LYS A 256 2.09 -26.21 -0.06
C LYS A 256 3.56 -26.03 -0.43
N ASP A 257 4.09 -26.89 -1.31
CA ASP A 257 5.48 -26.86 -1.73
C ASP A 257 5.80 -25.53 -2.45
N ALA A 258 4.96 -25.12 -3.40
CA ALA A 258 5.17 -23.87 -4.15
C ALA A 258 5.15 -22.61 -3.25
N LEU A 259 4.27 -22.57 -2.24
CA LEU A 259 4.24 -21.48 -1.27
C LEU A 259 5.46 -21.53 -0.34
N HIS A 260 5.87 -22.71 0.11
CA HIS A 260 7.07 -22.85 0.93
C HIS A 260 8.30 -22.35 0.18
N ASP A 261 8.52 -22.81 -1.06
CA ASP A 261 9.62 -22.37 -1.91
C ASP A 261 9.59 -20.85 -2.13
N PHE A 262 8.42 -20.27 -2.44
CA PHE A 262 8.32 -18.81 -2.62
C PHE A 262 8.77 -18.02 -1.37
N TYR A 263 8.44 -18.51 -0.17
CA TYR A 263 8.75 -17.81 1.06
C TYR A 263 10.17 -18.04 1.56
N PHE A 264 10.71 -19.27 1.42
CA PHE A 264 12.02 -19.65 1.96
C PHE A 264 13.14 -19.59 0.92
N ASP A 265 12.86 -19.88 -0.35
CA ASP A 265 13.86 -19.94 -1.43
C ASP A 265 13.73 -18.81 -2.47
N GLY A 266 12.52 -18.30 -2.69
CA GLY A 266 12.20 -17.29 -3.70
C GLY A 266 11.79 -17.87 -5.05
N LEU A 267 11.51 -17.00 -6.01
CA LEU A 267 11.28 -17.38 -7.42
C LEU A 267 12.51 -17.08 -8.27
N PRO A 268 12.66 -17.67 -9.48
CA PRO A 268 13.73 -17.30 -10.38
C PRO A 268 13.83 -15.78 -10.61
N GLY A 269 14.94 -15.18 -10.17
CA GLY A 269 15.19 -13.74 -10.26
C GLY A 269 14.64 -12.89 -9.09
N PHE A 270 14.05 -13.51 -8.06
CA PHE A 270 13.52 -12.85 -6.87
C PHE A 270 14.11 -13.47 -5.60
N GLU A 271 14.40 -12.63 -4.62
CA GLU A 271 14.77 -13.07 -3.27
C GLU A 271 13.58 -13.76 -2.58
N PRO A 272 13.82 -14.64 -1.59
CA PRO A 272 12.75 -15.22 -0.79
C PRO A 272 11.97 -14.14 -0.05
N VAL A 273 10.67 -14.38 0.21
CA VAL A 273 9.88 -13.46 1.02
C VAL A 273 10.50 -13.25 2.40
N ILE A 274 10.95 -14.34 3.03
CA ILE A 274 11.65 -14.33 4.31
C ILE A 274 13.11 -13.96 4.04
N HIS A 275 13.37 -12.65 4.01
CA HIS A 275 14.71 -12.11 3.85
C HIS A 275 14.97 -11.02 4.90
N ILE A 276 16.18 -10.99 5.46
CA ILE A 276 16.59 -10.03 6.50
C ILE A 276 16.38 -8.57 6.11
N ASP A 277 16.45 -8.25 4.82
CA ASP A 277 16.26 -6.89 4.31
C ASP A 277 14.79 -6.49 4.11
N HIS A 278 13.86 -7.44 4.22
CA HIS A 278 12.44 -7.20 3.92
C HIS A 278 11.63 -6.70 5.12
N TYR A 279 12.24 -6.62 6.32
CA TYR A 279 11.55 -6.33 7.58
C TYR A 279 12.03 -5.04 8.26
N GLY A 280 12.44 -4.04 7.48
CA GLY A 280 12.62 -2.67 7.98
C GLY A 280 14.04 -2.14 8.01
N GLN A 281 15.03 -2.92 7.59
CA GLN A 281 16.41 -2.45 7.34
C GLN A 281 16.43 -1.30 6.33
N ASN A 282 15.66 -1.45 5.24
CA ASN A 282 15.56 -0.45 4.19
C ASN A 282 14.57 0.65 4.57
N THR A 283 14.98 1.91 4.51
CA THR A 283 14.07 3.05 4.66
C THR A 283 13.15 3.20 3.44
N GLY A 284 12.01 3.88 3.59
CA GLY A 284 11.14 4.24 2.47
C GLY A 284 10.22 3.09 2.04
N PRO A 285 9.84 2.98 0.75
CA PRO A 285 8.79 2.07 0.30
C PRO A 285 9.18 0.58 0.40
N PHE A 286 10.45 0.29 0.68
CA PHE A 286 11.03 -1.05 0.79
C PHE A 286 11.11 -1.57 2.23
N GLY A 287 10.80 -0.73 3.21
CA GLY A 287 10.91 -1.08 4.61
C GLY A 287 9.67 -1.78 5.11
N GLY A 288 9.57 -3.09 4.87
CA GLY A 288 8.58 -3.94 5.55
C GLY A 288 8.78 -3.94 7.07
N GLN A 289 8.05 -4.77 7.79
CA GLN A 289 7.99 -4.68 9.24
C GLN A 289 7.64 -6.01 9.90
N ILE A 290 7.93 -6.10 11.19
CA ILE A 290 7.37 -7.13 12.06
C ILE A 290 6.36 -6.45 12.99
N ARG A 291 5.22 -7.08 13.25
CA ARG A 291 4.22 -6.55 14.18
C ARG A 291 3.80 -7.59 15.20
N THR A 292 3.53 -7.16 16.42
CA THR A 292 2.87 -7.98 17.44
C THR A 292 1.44 -7.52 17.63
N ASN A 293 0.52 -8.47 17.80
CA ASN A 293 -0.88 -8.19 18.13
C ASN A 293 -1.22 -8.86 19.47
N GLU A 294 -1.24 -8.08 20.53
CA GLU A 294 -1.04 -8.57 21.89
C GLU A 294 -2.34 -8.55 22.68
N PHE A 295 -2.74 -9.71 23.20
CA PHE A 295 -3.91 -9.89 24.06
C PHE A 295 -3.59 -10.47 25.43
N LEU A 296 -2.30 -10.56 25.77
CA LEU A 296 -1.85 -10.98 27.10
C LEU A 296 -2.16 -9.85 28.09
N PHE A 297 -3.25 -10.01 28.84
CA PHE A 297 -3.76 -8.98 29.77
C PHE A 297 -3.34 -9.17 31.22
N ALA A 298 -2.85 -10.37 31.56
CA ALA A 298 -2.39 -10.72 32.89
C ALA A 298 -1.27 -11.77 32.82
N PRO A 299 -0.44 -11.90 33.87
CA PRO A 299 0.52 -12.99 33.96
C PRO A 299 -0.18 -14.35 33.96
N GLU A 300 0.39 -15.32 33.25
CA GLU A 300 -0.22 -16.65 33.06
C GLU A 300 0.03 -17.57 34.26
N VAL A 301 1.10 -17.31 35.03
CA VAL A 301 1.53 -18.19 36.13
C VAL A 301 1.57 -17.45 37.46
N VAL A 302 1.09 -18.12 38.52
CA VAL A 302 1.23 -17.65 39.91
C VAL A 302 2.72 -17.62 40.28
N GLY A 303 3.28 -16.41 40.38
CA GLY A 303 4.70 -16.19 40.66
C GLY A 303 5.39 -15.23 39.69
N ASP A 304 4.79 -14.96 38.54
CA ASP A 304 5.23 -13.91 37.63
C ASP A 304 5.18 -12.53 38.35
N PRO A 305 6.13 -11.61 38.07
CA PRO A 305 6.09 -10.26 38.63
C PRO A 305 4.74 -9.58 38.36
N PRO A 306 4.19 -8.83 39.33
CA PRO A 306 2.92 -8.14 39.12
C PRO A 306 3.10 -7.07 38.03
N VAL A 307 2.46 -7.26 36.89
CA VAL A 307 2.25 -6.21 35.87
C VAL A 307 0.83 -5.66 36.00
N PRO A 308 0.62 -4.36 35.73
CA PRO A 308 -0.73 -3.83 35.60
C PRO A 308 -1.54 -4.63 34.58
N PHE A 309 -2.85 -4.78 34.81
CA PHE A 309 -3.73 -5.34 33.79
C PHE A 309 -3.57 -4.53 32.51
N THR A 310 -3.14 -5.19 31.43
CA THR A 310 -2.88 -4.57 30.14
C THR A 310 -4.10 -4.74 29.23
N THR A 311 -4.32 -3.81 28.29
CA THR A 311 -5.32 -4.00 27.23
C THR A 311 -4.68 -4.53 25.96
N TRP A 312 -5.51 -4.73 24.94
CA TRP A 312 -5.07 -4.94 23.57
C TRP A 312 -4.06 -3.88 23.14
N ASN A 313 -3.00 -4.32 22.48
CA ASN A 313 -1.96 -3.47 21.93
C ASN A 313 -1.41 -4.05 20.63
N LEU A 314 -1.04 -3.19 19.69
CA LEU A 314 -0.23 -3.53 18.54
C LEU A 314 1.08 -2.73 18.55
N ARG A 315 2.20 -3.43 18.41
CA ARG A 315 3.53 -2.83 18.24
C ARG A 315 4.12 -3.17 16.89
N GLU A 316 5.00 -2.30 16.42
CA GLU A 316 5.74 -2.46 15.18
C GLU A 316 7.24 -2.49 15.46
N PHE A 317 7.95 -3.30 14.71
CA PHE A 317 9.38 -3.53 14.84
C PHE A 317 10.04 -3.50 13.47
N ARG A 318 11.31 -3.09 13.48
CA ARG A 318 12.24 -3.20 12.37
C ARG A 318 13.29 -4.23 12.72
N LEU A 319 13.60 -5.13 11.80
CA LEU A 319 14.72 -6.04 11.93
C LEU A 319 15.96 -5.35 11.36
N LEU A 320 16.87 -4.96 12.23
CA LEU A 320 18.09 -4.26 11.87
C LEU A 320 19.28 -5.21 11.90
N HIS A 321 20.11 -5.15 10.87
CA HIS A 321 21.34 -5.93 10.79
C HIS A 321 22.52 -5.10 10.30
N SER A 322 23.72 -5.50 10.70
CA SER A 322 24.95 -4.80 10.35
C SER A 322 26.17 -5.71 10.50
N GLY A 323 27.30 -5.33 9.90
CA GLY A 323 28.57 -6.06 10.03
C GLY A 323 28.63 -7.33 9.18
N SER A 324 29.65 -8.16 9.44
CA SER A 324 29.80 -9.49 8.81
C SER A 324 30.65 -10.39 9.70
N GLY A 325 30.50 -11.71 9.56
CA GLY A 325 31.24 -12.68 10.37
C GLY A 325 31.03 -12.45 11.87
N THR A 326 32.12 -12.43 12.65
CA THR A 326 32.04 -12.28 14.11
C THR A 326 31.57 -10.91 14.60
N SER A 327 31.45 -9.91 13.72
CA SER A 327 30.91 -8.59 14.07
C SER A 327 29.47 -8.40 13.57
N ALA A 328 28.85 -9.44 13.01
CA ALA A 328 27.48 -9.37 12.52
C ALA A 328 26.50 -9.18 13.69
N THR A 329 25.49 -8.35 13.48
CA THR A 329 24.42 -8.10 14.45
C THR A 329 23.07 -8.31 13.79
N LEU A 330 22.10 -8.84 14.54
CA LEU A 330 20.70 -8.94 14.16
C LEU A 330 19.84 -8.55 15.36
N VAL A 331 19.05 -7.48 15.22
CA VAL A 331 18.31 -6.89 16.33
C VAL A 331 16.90 -6.50 15.91
N ALA A 332 15.89 -7.04 16.60
CA ALA A 332 14.53 -6.53 16.54
C ALA A 332 14.42 -5.22 17.32
N THR A 333 14.12 -4.13 16.62
CA THR A 333 14.09 -2.77 17.17
C THR A 333 12.66 -2.21 17.14
N PRO A 334 12.10 -1.77 18.27
CA PRO A 334 10.79 -1.12 18.30
C PRO A 334 10.73 0.12 17.38
N SER A 335 9.60 0.31 16.72
CA SER A 335 9.34 1.41 15.80
C SER A 335 7.94 1.98 16.03
N PHE A 336 7.67 3.17 15.50
CA PHE A 336 6.31 3.68 15.42
C PHE A 336 5.42 2.74 14.60
N VAL A 337 4.13 2.73 14.92
CA VAL A 337 3.13 2.01 14.13
C VAL A 337 2.79 2.85 12.90
N LYS A 338 3.14 2.35 11.71
CA LYS A 338 2.92 3.08 10.46
C LYS A 338 1.43 3.39 10.25
N ASP A 339 1.16 4.57 9.68
CA ASP A 339 -0.18 5.07 9.33
C ASP A 339 -1.13 5.15 10.54
N THR A 340 -0.58 5.38 11.73
CA THR A 340 -1.31 5.52 12.98
C THR A 340 -0.91 6.83 13.67
N PRO A 341 -1.43 7.99 13.22
CA PRO A 341 -1.21 9.25 13.94
C PRO A 341 -1.55 9.13 15.43
N ALA A 342 -0.76 9.77 16.29
CA ALA A 342 -1.08 9.83 17.71
C ALA A 342 -2.35 10.67 17.95
N ALA A 343 -3.30 10.16 18.74
CA ALA A 343 -4.57 10.87 18.97
C ALA A 343 -4.42 12.31 19.51
N PRO A 344 -3.44 12.63 20.40
CA PRO A 344 -3.22 14.01 20.85
C PRO A 344 -2.94 15.02 19.73
N LEU A 345 -2.61 14.57 18.51
CA LEU A 345 -2.47 15.45 17.35
C LEU A 345 -3.81 16.03 16.89
N PHE A 346 -4.94 15.37 17.17
CA PHE A 346 -6.27 15.84 16.82
C PHE A 346 -6.89 16.77 17.88
N ASP A 347 -6.32 16.83 19.08
CA ASP A 347 -6.82 17.66 20.18
C ASP A 347 -6.52 19.15 19.95
N PRO A 348 -7.53 20.03 19.81
CA PRO A 348 -7.31 21.46 19.64
C PRO A 348 -6.66 22.15 20.85
N ALA A 349 -6.65 21.51 22.02
CA ALA A 349 -5.98 21.98 23.23
C ALA A 349 -4.58 21.41 23.42
N SER A 350 -4.10 20.56 22.49
CA SER A 350 -2.78 19.94 22.58
C SER A 350 -1.66 20.99 22.61
N THR A 351 -0.74 20.83 23.55
CA THR A 351 0.44 21.70 23.71
C THR A 351 1.69 21.14 23.01
N ASP A 352 1.58 19.95 22.40
CA ASP A 352 2.68 19.35 21.63
C ASP A 352 2.94 20.16 20.35
N ALA A 353 4.20 20.53 20.11
CA ALA A 353 4.58 21.29 18.92
C ALA A 353 4.21 20.56 17.61
N ARG A 354 4.23 19.22 17.62
CA ARG A 354 3.82 18.38 16.49
C ARG A 354 2.33 18.55 16.18
N ALA A 355 1.48 18.72 17.20
CA ALA A 355 0.05 18.94 17.01
C ALA A 355 -0.22 20.25 16.25
N VAL A 356 0.54 21.31 16.55
CA VAL A 356 0.43 22.59 15.83
C VAL A 356 0.71 22.42 14.33
N THR A 357 1.82 21.76 13.97
CA THR A 357 2.15 21.49 12.56
C THR A 357 1.16 20.53 11.91
N PHE A 358 0.75 19.49 12.63
CA PHE A 358 -0.22 18.52 12.15
C PHE A 358 -1.56 19.18 11.81
N GLN A 359 -2.10 19.98 12.72
CA GLN A 359 -3.42 20.59 12.55
C GLN A 359 -3.43 21.71 11.52
N SER A 360 -2.34 22.49 11.42
CA SER A 360 -2.26 23.64 10.52
C SER A 360 -1.84 23.29 9.09
N THR A 361 -1.02 22.24 8.92
CA THR A 361 -0.36 21.96 7.64
C THR A 361 -0.48 20.50 7.23
N SER A 362 -0.03 19.56 8.07
CA SER A 362 0.07 18.16 7.65
C SER A 362 -1.30 17.55 7.37
N PHE A 363 -2.23 17.52 8.33
CA PHE A 363 -3.55 16.92 8.12
C PHE A 363 -4.39 17.65 7.06
N PRO A 364 -4.44 19.00 7.01
CA PRO A 364 -5.11 19.70 5.90
C PRO A 364 -4.59 19.35 4.51
N SER A 365 -3.32 18.92 4.37
CA SER A 365 -2.77 18.45 3.09
C SER A 365 -3.26 17.04 2.70
N LEU A 366 -3.72 16.25 3.68
CA LEU A 366 -4.22 14.88 3.49
C LEU A 366 -5.72 14.84 3.16
N VAL A 367 -6.46 15.92 3.42
CA VAL A 367 -7.92 15.98 3.25
C VAL A 367 -8.32 15.60 1.83
N GLU A 368 -7.60 16.08 0.82
CA GLU A 368 -7.90 15.72 -0.57
C GLU A 368 -7.74 14.22 -0.79
N ARG A 369 -6.62 13.62 -0.36
CA ARG A 369 -6.35 12.19 -0.51
C ARG A 369 -7.37 11.32 0.22
N LEU A 370 -7.76 11.70 1.43
CA LEU A 370 -8.75 10.99 2.25
C LEU A 370 -10.17 11.15 1.68
N ALA A 371 -10.51 12.32 1.15
CA ALA A 371 -11.81 12.60 0.54
C ALA A 371 -11.96 12.01 -0.87
N ALA A 372 -10.84 11.70 -1.54
CA ALA A 372 -10.84 11.30 -2.94
C ALA A 372 -11.29 9.86 -3.19
N ALA A 373 -11.18 9.00 -2.17
CA ALA A 373 -11.56 7.59 -2.25
C ALA A 373 -13.00 7.37 -1.77
N ASP A 374 -13.81 6.71 -2.58
CA ASP A 374 -15.15 6.24 -2.18
C ASP A 374 -15.11 4.79 -1.68
N ASP A 375 -13.95 4.14 -1.81
CA ASP A 375 -13.65 2.79 -1.36
C ASP A 375 -12.61 2.83 -0.24
N ILE A 376 -12.91 2.18 0.88
CA ILE A 376 -12.02 2.06 2.03
C ILE A 376 -10.67 1.43 1.67
N ASN A 377 -10.63 0.52 0.69
CA ASN A 377 -9.40 -0.09 0.19
C ASN A 377 -8.39 0.93 -0.34
N ARG A 378 -8.87 2.14 -0.70
CA ARG A 378 -8.06 3.21 -1.29
C ARG A 378 -7.78 4.36 -0.34
N PHE A 379 -8.19 4.29 0.94
CA PHE A 379 -7.79 5.29 1.93
C PHE A 379 -6.28 5.24 2.15
N ALA A 380 -5.64 6.40 2.26
CA ALA A 380 -4.21 6.52 2.52
C ALA A 380 -3.86 7.94 2.99
N PHE A 381 -2.71 8.07 3.67
CA PHE A 381 -2.09 9.36 4.01
C PHE A 381 -1.03 9.83 2.99
N GLU A 382 -0.72 9.04 1.96
CA GLU A 382 0.36 9.32 0.99
C GLU A 382 0.02 10.44 -0.03
N PRO A 383 1.02 11.12 -0.63
CA PRO A 383 2.44 11.11 -0.29
C PRO A 383 2.86 12.27 0.64
N GLY A 384 3.76 12.00 1.60
CA GLY A 384 4.42 13.03 2.41
C GLY A 384 3.93 13.18 3.86
N TYR A 385 3.13 12.24 4.36
CA TYR A 385 2.76 12.18 5.78
C TYR A 385 4.01 11.95 6.67
N PRO A 386 4.33 12.87 7.62
CA PRO A 386 5.56 12.75 8.39
C PRO A 386 5.51 11.60 9.38
N THR A 387 6.51 10.72 9.34
CA THR A 387 6.59 9.54 10.23
C THR A 387 6.65 9.89 11.71
N THR A 388 7.15 11.08 12.07
CA THR A 388 7.19 11.59 13.46
C THR A 388 5.81 11.79 14.08
N MET A 389 4.75 11.77 13.26
CA MET A 389 3.36 11.90 13.71
C MET A 389 2.76 10.57 14.14
N ASN A 390 3.35 9.44 13.75
CA ASN A 390 2.86 8.11 14.11
C ASN A 390 3.10 7.79 15.58
N ALA A 391 2.11 7.21 16.25
CA ALA A 391 2.20 6.73 17.61
C ALA A 391 3.21 5.58 17.75
N GLY A 392 3.72 5.41 18.98
CA GLY A 392 4.61 4.31 19.33
C GLY A 392 3.93 2.93 19.35
N GLU A 393 2.62 2.91 19.56
CA GLU A 393 1.82 1.69 19.67
C GLU A 393 0.34 1.98 19.35
N SER A 394 -0.41 0.93 19.03
CA SER A 394 -1.87 1.02 18.88
C SER A 394 -2.58 0.35 20.04
N GLN A 395 -3.42 1.07 20.81
CA GLN A 395 -4.07 0.55 22.02
C GLN A 395 -5.59 0.65 22.00
N MET A 396 -6.20 -0.18 22.85
CA MET A 396 -7.62 -0.17 23.19
C MET A 396 -7.87 0.27 24.66
N ILE A 397 -6.99 1.07 25.26
CA ILE A 397 -7.31 1.70 26.56
C ILE A 397 -7.98 3.05 26.32
N GLY A 398 -9.10 3.26 27.02
CA GLY A 398 -9.48 4.58 27.54
C GLY A 398 -9.35 5.78 26.59
N LEU A 399 -9.77 5.62 25.33
CA LEU A 399 -9.77 6.67 24.30
C LEU A 399 -8.39 7.16 23.82
N GLN A 400 -7.27 6.56 24.26
CA GLN A 400 -5.92 7.08 23.97
C GLN A 400 -5.56 7.09 22.48
N ASN A 401 -6.14 6.19 21.69
CA ASN A 401 -6.03 6.18 20.23
C ASN A 401 -7.31 6.51 19.49
N ASN A 402 -8.39 6.87 20.22
CA ASN A 402 -9.64 7.27 19.61
C ASN A 402 -9.55 8.73 19.14
N TYR A 403 -9.45 8.93 17.83
CA TYR A 403 -9.32 10.28 17.27
C TYR A 403 -10.53 11.15 17.57
N PHE A 404 -11.74 10.59 17.68
CA PHE A 404 -12.95 11.36 17.98
C PHE A 404 -12.99 11.90 19.40
N ALA A 405 -12.41 11.18 20.36
CA ALA A 405 -12.33 11.63 21.75
C ALA A 405 -11.49 12.90 21.88
N THR A 406 -10.38 12.97 21.15
CA THR A 406 -9.50 14.14 21.11
C THR A 406 -10.00 15.23 20.16
N PHE A 407 -10.53 14.85 18.99
CA PHE A 407 -11.03 15.80 18.00
C PHE A 407 -12.24 16.59 18.51
N GLY A 408 -13.09 15.92 19.29
CA GLY A 408 -14.28 16.50 19.91
C GLY A 408 -15.35 16.95 18.90
N SER A 409 -16.53 17.30 19.41
CA SER A 409 -17.66 17.79 18.59
C SER A 409 -17.69 19.32 18.42
N GLY A 410 -16.83 20.04 19.14
CA GLY A 410 -16.77 21.50 19.11
C GLY A 410 -16.08 22.08 17.88
N THR A 411 -16.25 23.39 17.69
CA THR A 411 -15.50 24.15 16.66
C THR A 411 -14.02 24.17 16.99
N SER A 412 -13.18 23.83 16.00
CA SER A 412 -11.72 23.91 16.09
C SER A 412 -11.09 24.39 14.79
N ALA A 413 -9.86 24.89 14.85
CA ALA A 413 -9.13 25.33 13.66
C ALA A 413 -8.92 24.19 12.65
N LEU A 414 -8.64 22.97 13.14
CA LEU A 414 -8.54 21.78 12.31
C LEU A 414 -9.87 21.46 11.62
N ARG A 415 -10.98 21.41 12.37
CA ARG A 415 -12.32 21.15 11.81
C ARG A 415 -12.70 22.18 10.74
N THR A 416 -12.46 23.46 10.99
CA THR A 416 -12.67 24.52 9.99
C THR A 416 -11.78 24.35 8.77
N SER A 417 -10.51 23.98 8.95
CA SER A 417 -9.58 23.77 7.83
C SER A 417 -9.99 22.59 6.96
N ILE A 418 -10.43 21.49 7.57
CA ILE A 418 -10.98 20.33 6.86
C ILE A 418 -12.24 20.75 6.10
N GLN A 419 -13.20 21.42 6.76
CA GLN A 419 -14.44 21.86 6.10
C GLN A 419 -14.15 22.79 4.92
N ASN A 420 -13.22 23.74 5.06
CA ASN A 420 -12.85 24.65 3.98
C ASN A 420 -12.27 23.90 2.77
N LYS A 421 -11.43 22.89 3.01
CA LYS A 421 -10.91 22.01 1.95
C LYS A 421 -12.03 21.23 1.27
N LEU A 422 -12.93 20.62 2.02
CA LEU A 422 -14.07 19.87 1.47
C LEU A 422 -14.99 20.77 0.64
N THR A 423 -15.31 21.97 1.14
CA THR A 423 -16.11 22.97 0.41
C THR A 423 -15.42 23.40 -0.88
N ALA A 424 -14.11 23.67 -0.85
CA ALA A 424 -13.34 24.04 -2.05
C ALA A 424 -13.32 22.92 -3.10
N MET A 425 -13.33 21.66 -2.65
CA MET A 425 -13.42 20.47 -3.50
C MET A 425 -14.85 20.13 -3.93
N GLY A 426 -15.88 20.87 -3.48
CA GLY A 426 -17.28 20.53 -3.70
C GLY A 426 -17.70 19.18 -3.10
N SER A 427 -16.97 18.67 -2.09
CA SER A 427 -17.28 17.42 -1.41
C SER A 427 -18.38 17.62 -0.37
N THR A 428 -19.29 16.66 -0.28
CA THR A 428 -20.36 16.62 0.72
C THR A 428 -19.95 15.90 2.01
N LEU A 429 -18.72 15.39 2.09
CA LEU A 429 -18.21 14.77 3.30
C LEU A 429 -18.13 15.77 4.45
N THR A 430 -18.15 15.26 5.68
CA THR A 430 -17.98 16.05 6.90
C THR A 430 -16.56 15.95 7.45
N PRO A 431 -16.12 16.89 8.30
CA PRO A 431 -14.84 16.76 8.99
C PRO A 431 -14.73 15.48 9.83
N ASP A 432 -15.81 15.05 10.47
CA ASP A 432 -15.86 13.80 11.24
C ASP A 432 -15.63 12.58 10.35
N GLN A 433 -16.24 12.55 9.15
CA GLN A 433 -16.00 11.47 8.19
C GLN A 433 -14.55 11.44 7.72
N ILE A 434 -13.90 12.58 7.49
CA ILE A 434 -12.47 12.62 7.13
C ILE A 434 -11.57 12.14 8.27
N VAL A 435 -11.85 12.53 9.51
CA VAL A 435 -11.16 11.99 10.68
C VAL A 435 -11.43 10.50 10.85
N GLY A 436 -12.64 10.04 10.55
CA GLY A 436 -13.00 8.62 10.56
C GLY A 436 -12.23 7.82 9.52
N ARG A 437 -12.06 8.34 8.31
CA ARG A 437 -11.21 7.74 7.26
C ARG A 437 -9.74 7.68 7.67
N ALA A 438 -9.25 8.70 8.38
CA ALA A 438 -7.91 8.65 8.98
C ALA A 438 -7.83 7.61 10.10
N PHE A 439 -8.88 7.47 10.91
CA PHE A 439 -8.93 6.52 12.01
C PHE A 439 -8.99 5.08 11.51
N SER A 440 -9.73 4.79 10.44
CA SER A 440 -9.79 3.44 9.86
C SER A 440 -8.48 2.95 9.26
N LEU A 441 -7.50 3.84 9.02
CA LEU A 441 -6.14 3.47 8.63
C LEU A 441 -5.27 3.06 9.84
N SER A 442 -5.58 3.58 11.03
CA SER A 442 -4.91 3.16 12.26
C SER A 442 -5.29 1.74 12.62
N CYS A 443 -4.40 1.02 13.32
CA CYS A 443 -4.70 -0.34 13.72
C CYS A 443 -5.95 -0.40 14.60
N SER A 444 -6.04 0.43 15.65
CA SER A 444 -7.22 0.50 16.52
C SER A 444 -8.51 0.84 15.77
N GLY A 445 -8.48 1.79 14.83
CA GLY A 445 -9.70 2.17 14.10
C GLY A 445 -10.12 1.17 13.03
N CYS A 446 -9.20 0.36 12.50
CA CYS A 446 -9.53 -0.76 11.62
C CYS A 446 -10.07 -1.96 12.41
N HIS A 447 -9.49 -2.24 13.58
CA HIS A 447 -9.74 -3.48 14.33
C HIS A 447 -10.83 -3.39 15.40
N GLU A 448 -11.04 -2.19 15.95
CA GLU A 448 -12.10 -1.87 16.90
C GLU A 448 -12.66 -0.48 16.56
N PRO A 449 -13.36 -0.34 15.42
CA PRO A 449 -13.89 0.95 14.98
C PRO A 449 -14.86 1.50 16.02
N ILE A 450 -14.48 2.62 16.64
CA ILE A 450 -15.30 3.41 17.55
C ILE A 450 -15.68 4.69 16.82
N GLY A 451 -16.98 4.88 16.58
CA GLY A 451 -17.50 6.02 15.81
C GLY A 451 -17.77 7.29 16.61
N ASP A 452 -17.47 7.33 17.91
CA ASP A 452 -17.74 8.50 18.75
C ASP A 452 -16.66 8.80 19.80
N ALA A 453 -16.78 9.97 20.43
CA ALA A 453 -15.89 10.41 21.50
C ALA A 453 -16.10 9.65 22.83
N THR A 454 -17.19 8.90 22.97
CA THR A 454 -17.55 8.23 24.23
C THR A 454 -16.94 6.84 24.36
N GLY A 455 -16.41 6.29 23.26
CA GLY A 455 -15.93 4.92 23.24
C GLY A 455 -17.06 3.91 23.08
N SER A 456 -18.25 4.36 22.66
CA SER A 456 -19.42 3.48 22.64
C SER A 456 -19.24 2.37 21.60
N PRO A 457 -19.34 1.09 22.00
CA PRO A 457 -19.20 -0.02 21.08
C PRO A 457 -20.43 -0.19 20.17
N THR A 458 -21.44 0.65 20.28
CA THR A 458 -22.65 0.59 19.44
C THR A 458 -22.70 1.67 18.36
N VAL A 459 -21.71 2.56 18.30
CA VAL A 459 -21.66 3.62 17.31
C VAL A 459 -20.63 3.22 16.25
N ASP A 460 -21.14 2.88 15.07
CA ASP A 460 -20.31 2.54 13.93
C ASP A 460 -19.53 3.75 13.43
N LEU A 461 -18.34 3.49 12.93
CA LEU A 461 -17.49 4.50 12.33
C LEU A 461 -18.07 4.95 10.98
N ASP A 462 -18.62 6.17 10.92
CA ASP A 462 -19.10 6.76 9.68
C ASP A 462 -17.92 7.27 8.83
N LEU A 463 -17.71 6.62 7.69
CA LEU A 463 -16.67 6.93 6.72
C LEU A 463 -17.19 7.75 5.54
N GLY A 464 -18.49 8.07 5.49
CA GLY A 464 -19.12 8.70 4.33
C GLY A 464 -19.04 7.85 3.07
N THR A 465 -19.11 6.52 3.23
CA THR A 465 -19.12 5.51 2.16
C THR A 465 -20.20 4.48 2.44
N THR A 466 -20.60 3.71 1.43
CA THR A 466 -21.56 2.60 1.61
C THR A 466 -20.92 1.40 2.31
N ALA A 467 -19.60 1.26 2.24
CA ALA A 467 -18.86 0.27 3.00
C ALA A 467 -18.87 0.67 4.49
N THR A 468 -19.42 -0.19 5.33
CA THR A 468 -19.24 -0.13 6.77
C THR A 468 -18.09 -1.05 7.15
N LEU A 469 -17.14 -0.54 7.95
CA LEU A 469 -16.33 -1.41 8.79
C LEU A 469 -17.26 -1.90 9.90
N ALA A 470 -18.09 -2.90 9.59
CA ALA A 470 -18.76 -3.65 10.64
C ALA A 470 -17.69 -4.13 11.63
N LYS A 471 -18.05 -4.30 12.90
CA LYS A 471 -17.20 -4.88 13.96
C LYS A 471 -16.93 -6.36 13.67
N ALA A 472 -16.23 -6.62 12.58
CA ALA A 472 -15.94 -7.93 12.05
C ALA A 472 -14.83 -8.54 12.89
N SER A 473 -15.12 -9.64 13.60
CA SER A 473 -14.16 -10.39 14.43
C SER A 473 -13.14 -9.50 15.15
N PRO A 474 -13.52 -8.87 16.27
CA PRO A 474 -12.78 -7.76 16.84
C PRO A 474 -11.30 -8.12 17.02
N PHE A 475 -10.42 -7.18 16.65
CA PHE A 475 -8.97 -7.23 16.84
C PHE A 475 -8.11 -8.13 15.93
N VAL A 476 -8.66 -8.98 15.06
CA VAL A 476 -7.84 -9.80 14.13
C VAL A 476 -8.47 -9.98 12.74
N GLN A 477 -7.65 -10.01 11.69
CA GLN A 477 -8.11 -10.30 10.32
C GLN A 477 -8.25 -11.81 10.05
N THR A 478 -7.43 -12.61 10.72
CA THR A 478 -7.49 -14.07 10.73
C THR A 478 -7.37 -14.52 12.18
N THR A 479 -8.27 -15.39 12.62
CA THR A 479 -8.21 -15.97 13.96
C THR A 479 -7.41 -17.27 13.93
N GLU A 480 -7.03 -17.73 15.10
CA GLU A 480 -6.41 -19.01 15.37
C GLU A 480 -7.43 -20.16 15.53
N GLN A 481 -8.72 -19.88 15.30
CA GLN A 481 -9.78 -20.86 15.34
C GLN A 481 -9.89 -21.58 13.99
N LEU A 482 -10.17 -22.88 14.04
CA LEU A 482 -10.30 -23.72 12.84
C LEU A 482 -11.77 -23.88 12.41
N GLU A 483 -11.98 -23.99 11.10
CA GLU A 483 -13.19 -24.47 10.45
C GLU A 483 -12.85 -25.55 9.42
N SER A 484 -13.87 -26.27 8.95
CA SER A 484 -13.72 -27.11 7.76
C SER A 484 -13.40 -26.25 6.55
N ASP A 485 -12.50 -26.71 5.68
CA ASP A 485 -12.19 -26.03 4.43
C ASP A 485 -13.02 -26.62 3.26
N PRO A 486 -14.11 -25.96 2.84
CA PRO A 486 -14.94 -26.44 1.73
C PRO A 486 -14.27 -26.31 0.35
N ILE A 487 -13.16 -25.55 0.23
CA ILE A 487 -12.50 -25.28 -1.06
C ILE A 487 -11.42 -26.32 -1.35
N GLU A 488 -10.68 -26.73 -0.32
CA GLU A 488 -9.53 -27.63 -0.47
C GLU A 488 -9.65 -28.96 0.28
N GLY A 489 -10.64 -29.08 1.17
CA GLY A 489 -10.70 -30.16 2.15
C GLY A 489 -9.79 -29.90 3.36
N GLY A 490 -10.00 -30.70 4.42
CA GLY A 490 -9.27 -30.53 5.68
C GLY A 490 -9.82 -29.37 6.52
N GLN A 491 -8.94 -28.68 7.24
CA GLN A 491 -9.27 -27.54 8.08
C GLN A 491 -8.55 -26.27 7.62
N ARG A 492 -9.14 -25.11 7.91
CA ARG A 492 -8.54 -23.80 7.70
C ARG A 492 -8.82 -22.85 8.84
N PHE A 493 -8.03 -21.81 8.98
CA PHE A 493 -8.27 -20.74 9.94
C PHE A 493 -9.36 -19.76 9.46
N HIS A 494 -10.23 -19.35 10.39
CA HIS A 494 -11.30 -18.36 10.14
C HIS A 494 -10.72 -17.00 9.80
N ILE A 495 -11.39 -16.26 8.92
CA ILE A 495 -11.07 -14.84 8.65
C ILE A 495 -12.28 -13.96 8.95
N ALA A 496 -12.00 -12.68 9.21
CA ALA A 496 -13.02 -11.68 9.45
C ALA A 496 -13.90 -11.45 8.21
N GLU A 497 -15.16 -11.08 8.44
CA GLU A 497 -16.13 -10.70 7.41
C GLU A 497 -15.59 -9.56 6.52
N ALA A 498 -14.99 -8.53 7.11
CA ALA A 498 -14.36 -7.45 6.34
C ALA A 498 -13.28 -7.96 5.34
N LEU A 499 -12.52 -9.00 5.70
CA LEU A 499 -11.56 -9.59 4.76
C LEU A 499 -12.26 -10.30 3.61
N THR A 500 -13.36 -11.02 3.90
CA THR A 500 -14.14 -11.76 2.90
C THR A 500 -14.90 -10.83 1.95
N ASP A 501 -15.53 -9.78 2.47
CA ASP A 501 -16.53 -9.01 1.74
C ASP A 501 -16.00 -7.69 1.18
N VAL A 502 -14.91 -7.17 1.74
CA VAL A 502 -14.35 -5.86 1.34
C VAL A 502 -12.96 -6.02 0.73
N PHE A 503 -12.02 -6.62 1.47
CA PHE A 503 -10.61 -6.57 1.08
C PHE A 503 -10.20 -7.63 0.05
N ILE A 504 -10.64 -8.89 0.19
CA ILE A 504 -10.32 -9.94 -0.80
C ILE A 504 -10.90 -9.60 -2.19
N PRO A 505 -12.17 -9.17 -2.33
CA PRO A 505 -12.73 -8.80 -3.63
C PRO A 505 -11.95 -7.69 -4.32
N PHE A 506 -11.58 -6.63 -3.59
CA PHE A 506 -10.74 -5.56 -4.13
C PHE A 506 -9.38 -6.09 -4.64
N ARG A 507 -8.70 -6.90 -3.84
CA ARG A 507 -7.40 -7.48 -4.22
C ARG A 507 -7.49 -8.41 -5.42
N LYS A 508 -8.59 -9.16 -5.55
CA LYS A 508 -8.88 -9.97 -6.76
C LYS A 508 -8.96 -9.09 -8.00
N ASN A 509 -9.69 -7.98 -7.91
CA ASN A 509 -9.83 -7.05 -9.03
C ASN A 509 -8.48 -6.44 -9.42
N VAL A 510 -7.69 -5.96 -8.44
CA VAL A 510 -6.35 -5.42 -8.72
C VAL A 510 -5.44 -6.46 -9.40
N MET A 511 -5.49 -7.72 -8.97
CA MET A 511 -4.72 -8.80 -9.60
C MET A 511 -5.22 -9.09 -11.02
N ALA A 512 -6.54 -9.17 -11.22
CA ALA A 512 -7.13 -9.41 -12.54
C ALA A 512 -6.79 -8.27 -13.52
N ASP A 513 -6.97 -7.02 -13.09
CA ASP A 513 -6.67 -5.84 -13.90
C ASP A 513 -5.19 -5.80 -14.30
N PHE A 514 -4.28 -6.11 -13.37
CA PHE A 514 -2.87 -6.22 -13.70
C PHE A 514 -2.59 -7.32 -14.74
N LEU A 515 -3.24 -8.48 -14.63
CA LEU A 515 -3.00 -9.61 -15.53
C LEU A 515 -3.57 -9.39 -16.93
N LEU A 516 -4.69 -8.66 -17.04
CA LEU A 516 -5.45 -8.52 -18.27
C LEU A 516 -5.23 -7.17 -18.97
N ASN A 517 -5.02 -6.08 -18.23
CA ASN A 517 -5.09 -4.74 -18.78
C ASN A 517 -3.72 -4.21 -19.18
N ASN A 518 -3.72 -3.20 -20.04
CA ASN A 518 -2.50 -2.57 -20.52
C ASN A 518 -2.06 -1.44 -19.56
N PRO A 519 -0.86 -1.50 -18.98
CA PRO A 519 -0.43 -0.54 -17.95
C PRO A 519 -0.23 0.89 -18.49
N ILE A 520 -0.07 1.07 -19.81
CA ILE A 520 -0.09 2.41 -20.42
C ILE A 520 -1.51 2.95 -20.46
N LEU A 521 -2.47 2.13 -20.90
CA LEU A 521 -3.86 2.58 -21.09
C LEU A 521 -4.64 2.72 -19.78
N GLY A 522 -4.27 1.95 -18.76
CA GLY A 522 -4.76 2.09 -17.39
C GLY A 522 -3.95 3.03 -16.49
N PHE A 523 -2.98 3.77 -17.06
CA PHE A 523 -2.17 4.76 -16.32
C PHE A 523 -1.35 4.23 -15.14
N GLU A 524 -1.15 2.92 -15.09
CA GLU A 524 -0.36 2.18 -14.09
C GLU A 524 1.15 2.36 -14.23
N LYS A 525 1.60 3.12 -15.24
CA LYS A 525 3.01 3.47 -15.45
C LYS A 525 3.24 4.97 -15.25
N PRO A 526 3.70 5.41 -14.07
CA PRO A 526 3.98 6.81 -13.80
C PRO A 526 4.93 7.46 -14.82
N GLY A 527 4.60 8.67 -15.24
CA GLY A 527 5.40 9.44 -16.20
C GLY A 527 5.38 8.92 -17.64
N ALA A 528 4.64 7.86 -17.94
CA ALA A 528 4.50 7.35 -19.31
C ALA A 528 3.74 8.33 -20.21
N TRP A 529 2.61 8.84 -19.72
CA TRP A 529 1.87 9.91 -20.37
C TRP A 529 2.52 11.25 -20.06
N THR A 530 2.60 12.11 -21.07
CA THR A 530 3.30 13.38 -20.97
C THR A 530 2.44 14.53 -21.44
N SER A 531 2.68 15.72 -20.90
CA SER A 531 2.14 16.97 -21.41
C SER A 531 3.20 18.05 -21.29
N THR A 532 3.29 18.93 -22.28
CA THR A 532 4.13 20.13 -22.19
C THR A 532 3.37 21.32 -21.60
N GLN A 533 2.05 21.20 -21.41
CA GLN A 533 1.17 22.26 -20.94
C GLN A 533 0.57 21.99 -19.56
N ALA A 534 0.42 20.72 -19.16
CA ALA A 534 -0.15 20.32 -17.86
C ALA A 534 0.91 19.67 -16.98
N LEU A 535 0.78 19.89 -15.66
CA LEU A 535 1.43 19.04 -14.68
C LEU A 535 0.60 17.76 -14.51
N LEU A 536 1.24 16.62 -14.72
CA LEU A 536 0.62 15.30 -14.58
C LEU A 536 1.19 14.58 -13.36
N SER A 537 0.35 13.83 -12.66
CA SER A 537 0.76 12.90 -11.61
C SER A 537 -0.12 11.65 -11.66
N VAL A 538 0.27 10.64 -10.89
CA VAL A 538 -0.55 9.44 -10.69
C VAL A 538 -1.26 9.56 -9.35
N HIS A 539 -2.53 9.14 -9.30
CA HIS A 539 -3.35 9.23 -8.10
C HIS A 539 -4.04 7.89 -7.78
N THR A 540 -3.86 7.39 -6.55
CA THR A 540 -4.32 6.04 -6.15
C THR A 540 -5.69 6.02 -5.46
N GLY A 541 -6.20 7.20 -5.07
CA GLY A 541 -7.49 7.34 -4.40
C GLY A 541 -8.70 7.44 -5.33
N ARG A 542 -8.48 7.84 -6.57
CA ARG A 542 -9.51 8.01 -7.60
C ARG A 542 -9.10 7.16 -8.77
N ALA A 543 -9.52 5.92 -8.81
CA ALA A 543 -9.31 5.03 -9.92
C ALA A 543 -10.50 4.08 -10.03
N VAL A 544 -10.87 3.76 -11.25
CA VAL A 544 -11.96 2.86 -11.64
C VAL A 544 -11.41 1.47 -11.91
N GLU A 545 -10.22 1.37 -12.50
CA GLU A 545 -9.49 0.12 -12.69
C GLU A 545 -8.14 0.15 -11.99
N GLY A 546 -7.52 -1.01 -11.80
CA GLY A 546 -6.15 -1.11 -11.31
C GLY A 546 -5.98 -0.45 -9.94
N ILE A 547 -4.84 0.23 -9.74
CA ILE A 547 -4.55 0.93 -8.48
C ILE A 547 -4.46 2.44 -8.65
N SER A 548 -4.50 2.97 -9.86
CA SER A 548 -4.21 4.37 -10.09
C SER A 548 -4.84 4.97 -11.35
N SER A 549 -4.97 6.30 -11.35
CA SER A 549 -5.37 7.09 -12.51
C SER A 549 -4.37 8.20 -12.81
N LEU A 550 -4.45 8.78 -14.01
CA LEU A 550 -3.70 9.98 -14.37
C LEU A 550 -4.43 11.24 -13.91
N GLN A 551 -3.83 11.95 -12.96
CA GLN A 551 -4.30 13.25 -12.51
C GLN A 551 -3.72 14.36 -13.37
N VAL A 552 -4.59 15.25 -13.84
CA VAL A 552 -4.26 16.51 -14.53
C VAL A 552 -4.41 17.64 -13.53
N LEU A 553 -3.29 18.17 -13.03
CA LEU A 553 -3.29 19.25 -12.06
C LEU A 553 -3.47 20.61 -12.73
N THR A 554 -4.38 21.42 -12.16
CA THR A 554 -4.60 22.83 -12.50
C THR A 554 -4.49 23.12 -14.00
N PRO A 555 -5.34 22.51 -14.85
CA PRO A 555 -5.36 22.83 -16.26
C PRO A 555 -5.62 24.33 -16.47
N GLY A 556 -4.77 24.97 -17.27
CA GLY A 556 -5.11 26.14 -18.04
C GLY A 556 -6.11 25.83 -19.17
N SER A 557 -6.13 26.70 -20.19
CA SER A 557 -7.19 26.68 -21.19
C SER A 557 -7.09 25.54 -22.21
N PHE A 558 -5.88 25.04 -22.46
CA PHE A 558 -5.63 23.96 -23.42
C PHE A 558 -4.46 23.08 -22.98
N HIS A 559 -4.66 21.76 -23.01
CA HIS A 559 -3.63 20.76 -22.70
C HIS A 559 -3.67 19.61 -23.68
N ALA A 560 -2.52 19.27 -24.25
CA ALA A 560 -2.32 18.02 -24.96
C ALA A 560 -1.65 17.02 -24.01
N ILE A 561 -2.33 15.90 -23.75
CA ILE A 561 -1.86 14.79 -22.94
C ILE A 561 -1.63 13.63 -23.87
N VAL A 562 -0.40 13.12 -23.87
CA VAL A 562 0.11 12.32 -24.97
C VAL A 562 0.66 11.00 -24.44
N SER A 563 0.17 9.89 -24.99
CA SER A 563 0.65 8.55 -24.64
C SER A 563 2.04 8.31 -25.24
N PRO A 564 2.82 7.37 -24.68
CA PRO A 564 3.90 6.75 -25.43
C PRO A 564 3.31 5.87 -26.54
N ASN A 565 4.18 5.35 -27.40
CA ASN A 565 3.78 4.31 -28.35
C ASN A 565 3.41 3.04 -27.57
N PHE A 566 2.32 2.40 -27.95
CA PHE A 566 1.90 1.12 -27.41
C PHE A 566 1.49 0.15 -28.52
N SER A 567 1.47 -1.14 -28.19
CA SER A 567 1.03 -2.21 -29.07
C SER A 567 -0.44 -2.52 -28.89
N THR A 568 -1.14 -2.86 -29.98
CA THR A 568 -2.49 -3.41 -29.91
C THR A 568 -2.51 -4.92 -29.71
N ALA A 569 -1.35 -5.58 -29.64
CA ALA A 569 -1.27 -7.00 -29.33
C ALA A 569 -1.97 -7.29 -28.00
N GLY A 570 -2.85 -8.28 -28.02
CA GLY A 570 -3.65 -8.67 -26.86
C GLY A 570 -4.88 -7.79 -26.61
N LEU A 571 -4.99 -6.59 -27.20
CA LEU A 571 -6.14 -5.72 -26.96
C LEU A 571 -7.38 -6.17 -27.75
N THR A 572 -8.55 -6.08 -27.12
CA THR A 572 -9.84 -6.13 -27.81
C THR A 572 -10.04 -4.82 -28.57
N ILE A 573 -10.04 -4.85 -29.90
CA ILE A 573 -10.19 -3.64 -30.74
C ILE A 573 -11.65 -3.43 -31.15
N GLY A 574 -12.31 -2.48 -30.48
CA GLY A 574 -13.61 -1.93 -30.86
C GLY A 574 -13.56 -0.88 -31.98
N ASN A 575 -14.69 -0.26 -32.28
CA ASN A 575 -14.80 0.83 -33.26
C ASN A 575 -14.78 2.23 -32.62
N LYS A 576 -14.67 2.36 -31.30
CA LYS A 576 -14.61 3.61 -30.56
C LYS A 576 -13.51 3.54 -29.51
N ILE A 577 -13.02 4.70 -29.13
CA ILE A 577 -12.17 4.87 -27.95
C ILE A 577 -13.09 5.23 -26.78
N THR A 578 -12.83 4.64 -25.62
CA THR A 578 -13.50 4.96 -24.35
C THR A 578 -12.44 5.35 -23.33
N VAL A 579 -12.77 6.32 -22.45
CA VAL A 579 -11.97 6.69 -21.28
C VAL A 579 -12.91 7.01 -20.13
N ASP A 580 -12.55 6.61 -18.91
CA ASP A 580 -13.25 7.03 -17.71
C ASP A 580 -12.64 8.34 -17.20
N LEU A 581 -13.45 9.40 -17.18
CA LEU A 581 -13.02 10.74 -16.78
C LEU A 581 -13.72 11.18 -15.51
N PHE A 582 -12.97 11.46 -14.46
CA PHE A 582 -13.49 12.20 -13.30
C PHE A 582 -13.61 13.69 -13.63
N VAL A 583 -14.83 14.19 -13.66
CA VAL A 583 -15.11 15.61 -13.91
C VAL A 583 -15.15 16.35 -12.57
N SER A 584 -14.19 17.25 -12.33
CA SER A 584 -14.12 18.00 -11.07
C SER A 584 -15.39 18.84 -10.83
N PRO A 585 -15.93 18.88 -9.60
CA PRO A 585 -16.97 19.84 -9.22
C PRO A 585 -16.44 21.28 -9.13
N ALA A 586 -15.13 21.47 -8.94
CA ALA A 586 -14.50 22.78 -8.95
C ALA A 586 -14.41 23.30 -10.39
N GLN A 587 -15.38 24.14 -10.76
CA GLN A 587 -15.55 24.70 -12.10
C GLN A 587 -15.71 26.23 -12.00
N PRO A 588 -14.68 27.02 -12.34
CA PRO A 588 -14.76 28.49 -12.31
C PRO A 588 -15.86 29.04 -13.22
N ASN A 589 -16.15 28.37 -14.34
CA ASN A 589 -17.30 28.63 -15.19
C ASN A 589 -18.24 27.42 -15.24
N PRO A 590 -19.25 27.34 -14.36
CA PRO A 590 -20.21 26.23 -14.35
C PRO A 590 -21.04 26.10 -15.62
N SER A 591 -21.18 27.15 -16.45
CA SER A 591 -21.96 27.11 -17.68
C SER A 591 -21.20 26.50 -18.86
N TRP A 592 -19.86 26.40 -18.75
CA TRP A 592 -19.00 25.81 -19.75
C TRP A 592 -17.80 25.12 -19.07
N VAL A 593 -17.93 23.81 -18.86
CA VAL A 593 -16.87 23.00 -18.22
C VAL A 593 -15.71 22.78 -19.17
N GLY A 594 -16.00 22.62 -20.46
CA GLY A 594 -15.02 22.40 -21.51
C GLY A 594 -15.37 21.24 -22.44
N ASN A 595 -14.39 20.80 -23.21
CA ASN A 595 -14.45 19.65 -24.09
C ASN A 595 -13.20 18.79 -23.92
N LEU A 596 -13.37 17.48 -24.09
CA LEU A 596 -12.28 16.52 -24.27
C LEU A 596 -12.32 16.01 -25.71
N GLU A 597 -11.19 16.10 -26.40
CA GLU A 597 -10.99 15.54 -27.74
C GLU A 597 -9.92 14.45 -27.70
N VAL A 598 -10.05 13.45 -28.58
CA VAL A 598 -9.04 12.42 -28.79
C VAL A 598 -8.54 12.41 -30.23
N LEU A 599 -7.21 12.33 -30.38
CA LEU A 599 -6.52 12.10 -31.64
C LEU A 599 -5.76 10.78 -31.57
N ILE A 600 -5.65 10.09 -32.70
CA ILE A 600 -4.92 8.82 -32.82
C ILE A 600 -3.89 8.88 -33.94
N SER A 601 -2.71 8.30 -33.70
CA SER A 601 -1.66 8.12 -34.70
C SER A 601 -1.22 6.66 -34.77
N ILE A 602 -0.98 6.19 -35.99
CA ILE A 602 -0.40 4.88 -36.31
C ILE A 602 0.57 5.13 -37.48
N PRO A 603 1.79 5.63 -37.21
CA PRO A 603 2.74 6.05 -38.24
C PRO A 603 3.04 4.98 -39.29
N SER A 604 3.14 3.71 -38.87
CA SER A 604 3.32 2.54 -39.72
C SER A 604 2.23 2.35 -40.77
N ALA A 605 1.01 2.86 -40.51
CA ALA A 605 -0.12 2.87 -41.42
C ALA A 605 -0.34 4.23 -42.12
N GLY A 606 0.58 5.19 -41.95
CA GLY A 606 0.46 6.54 -42.49
C GLY A 606 -0.59 7.42 -41.79
N ILE A 607 -1.14 6.97 -40.66
CA ILE A 607 -2.17 7.69 -39.89
C ILE A 607 -1.47 8.60 -38.88
N ASN A 608 -1.70 9.90 -38.97
CA ASN A 608 -1.06 10.89 -38.10
C ASN A 608 -2.08 11.90 -37.57
N ASN A 609 -2.18 12.03 -36.25
CA ASN A 609 -3.10 12.94 -35.54
C ASN A 609 -4.53 12.90 -36.09
N GLN A 610 -4.99 11.71 -36.46
CA GLN A 610 -6.33 11.53 -36.98
C GLN A 610 -7.34 11.82 -35.88
N TRP A 611 -8.30 12.68 -36.18
CA TRP A 611 -9.38 12.99 -35.26
C TRP A 611 -10.25 11.75 -34.99
N ALA A 612 -10.43 11.42 -33.72
CA ALA A 612 -11.18 10.25 -33.26
C ALA A 612 -12.39 10.62 -32.38
N GLY A 613 -12.69 11.90 -32.21
CA GLY A 613 -13.92 12.38 -31.57
C GLY A 613 -13.68 13.49 -30.56
N ASN A 614 -14.76 14.20 -30.23
CA ASN A 614 -14.80 15.13 -29.09
C ASN A 614 -16.09 14.95 -28.30
N VAL A 615 -16.02 15.21 -27.00
CA VAL A 615 -17.17 15.16 -26.09
C VAL A 615 -17.20 16.42 -25.24
N ALA A 616 -18.38 17.04 -25.15
CA ALA A 616 -18.61 18.17 -24.27
C ALA A 616 -18.73 17.71 -22.82
N LEU A 617 -18.03 18.40 -21.91
CA LEU A 617 -17.99 18.05 -20.49
C LEU A 617 -19.11 18.72 -19.69
N THR A 618 -19.71 19.80 -20.22
CA THR A 618 -20.81 20.53 -19.56
C THR A 618 -22.02 19.67 -19.16
N PRO A 619 -22.52 18.72 -19.99
CA PRO A 619 -23.66 17.88 -19.60
C PRO A 619 -23.31 16.74 -18.64
N LEU A 620 -22.03 16.49 -18.38
CA LEU A 620 -21.59 15.37 -17.56
C LEU A 620 -21.76 15.66 -16.06
N THR A 621 -22.07 14.63 -15.28
CA THR A 621 -22.15 14.75 -13.82
C THR A 621 -20.76 15.00 -13.25
N ARG A 622 -20.67 15.98 -12.34
CA ARG A 622 -19.43 16.39 -11.67
C ARG A 622 -19.26 15.64 -10.36
N GLY A 623 -18.02 15.58 -9.87
CA GLY A 623 -17.70 14.89 -8.61
C GLY A 623 -17.73 13.37 -8.72
N SER A 624 -17.75 12.82 -9.95
CA SER A 624 -17.74 11.38 -10.20
C SER A 624 -17.02 11.07 -11.52
N PHE A 625 -16.61 9.81 -11.69
CA PHE A 625 -16.14 9.28 -12.96
C PHE A 625 -17.30 9.15 -13.94
N GLN A 626 -17.03 9.49 -15.20
CA GLN A 626 -17.96 9.45 -16.32
C GLN A 626 -17.30 8.66 -17.44
N THR A 627 -17.96 7.62 -17.93
CA THR A 627 -17.48 6.86 -19.08
C THR A 627 -17.72 7.66 -20.35
N ILE A 628 -16.64 8.16 -20.96
CA ILE A 628 -16.66 8.95 -22.18
C ILE A 628 -16.34 8.05 -23.36
N GLN A 629 -17.35 7.79 -24.17
CA GLN A 629 -17.18 7.09 -25.45
C GLN A 629 -17.13 8.12 -26.59
N PHE A 630 -16.06 8.08 -27.39
CA PHE A 630 -15.86 9.00 -28.52
C PHE A 630 -16.59 8.51 -29.79
N ALA A 631 -16.56 9.35 -30.83
CA ALA A 631 -17.11 9.02 -32.13
C ALA A 631 -16.46 7.74 -32.71
N SER A 632 -17.18 7.06 -33.60
CA SER A 632 -16.62 5.87 -34.24
C SER A 632 -15.39 6.21 -35.08
N LEU A 633 -14.35 5.42 -34.90
CA LEU A 633 -13.12 5.44 -35.67
C LEU A 633 -13.43 5.19 -37.14
N SER A 634 -12.66 5.83 -38.02
CA SER A 634 -12.76 5.55 -39.46
C SER A 634 -12.41 4.09 -39.75
N THR A 635 -12.98 3.52 -40.81
CA THR A 635 -12.68 2.15 -41.24
C THR A 635 -11.18 1.93 -41.45
N ALA A 636 -10.47 2.91 -42.01
CA ALA A 636 -9.03 2.83 -42.20
C ALA A 636 -8.26 2.72 -40.87
N THR A 637 -8.63 3.52 -39.87
CA THR A 637 -8.04 3.47 -38.53
C THR A 637 -8.31 2.13 -37.85
N LYS A 638 -9.55 1.65 -37.91
CA LYS A 638 -9.92 0.36 -37.30
C LYS A 638 -9.13 -0.79 -37.94
N ASN A 639 -9.06 -0.81 -39.27
CA ASN A 639 -8.29 -1.83 -39.99
C ASN A 639 -6.79 -1.78 -39.64
N ALA A 640 -6.23 -0.58 -39.46
CA ALA A 640 -4.84 -0.44 -39.03
C ALA A 640 -4.61 -0.95 -37.59
N LEU A 641 -5.53 -0.66 -36.66
CA LEU A 641 -5.44 -1.14 -35.27
C LEU A 641 -5.54 -2.67 -35.17
N SER A 642 -6.35 -3.29 -36.03
CA SER A 642 -6.55 -4.73 -36.12
C SER A 642 -5.61 -5.43 -37.12
N ALA A 643 -4.58 -4.74 -37.62
CA ALA A 643 -3.66 -5.33 -38.59
C ALA A 643 -2.89 -6.52 -37.99
N THR A 644 -2.45 -7.43 -38.85
CA THR A 644 -1.58 -8.55 -38.47
C THR A 644 -0.27 -8.45 -39.26
N PRO A 645 0.90 -8.36 -38.59
CA PRO A 645 1.09 -8.30 -37.13
C PRO A 645 0.50 -7.04 -36.50
N ALA A 646 0.15 -7.12 -35.21
CA ALA A 646 -0.43 -6.00 -34.47
C ALA A 646 0.52 -4.78 -34.48
N PRO A 647 0.04 -3.55 -34.76
CA PRO A 647 0.87 -2.36 -34.73
C PRO A 647 1.43 -2.10 -33.33
N THR A 648 2.69 -1.67 -33.28
CA THR A 648 3.42 -1.38 -32.03
C THR A 648 3.69 0.11 -31.82
N ASP A 649 3.22 0.95 -32.75
CA ASP A 649 3.46 2.39 -32.80
C ASP A 649 2.17 3.22 -32.67
N VAL A 650 1.14 2.64 -32.05
CA VAL A 650 -0.11 3.35 -31.79
C VAL A 650 0.10 4.39 -30.71
N LYS A 651 -0.46 5.57 -30.92
CA LYS A 651 -0.35 6.70 -30.01
C LYS A 651 -1.68 7.43 -29.88
N LEU A 652 -2.04 7.77 -28.66
CA LEU A 652 -3.22 8.58 -28.33
C LEU A 652 -2.81 9.95 -27.81
N GLN A 653 -3.59 10.96 -28.17
CA GLN A 653 -3.48 12.30 -27.61
C GLN A 653 -4.87 12.77 -27.18
N PHE A 654 -5.01 13.08 -25.89
CA PHE A 654 -6.18 13.71 -25.31
C PHE A 654 -5.97 15.22 -25.23
N ASN A 655 -6.84 15.97 -25.89
CA ASN A 655 -6.84 17.42 -25.88
C ASN A 655 -7.93 17.91 -24.92
N PHE A 656 -7.53 18.44 -23.76
CA PHE A 656 -8.43 19.16 -22.85
C PHE A 656 -8.53 20.60 -23.29
N ASN A 657 -9.75 21.07 -23.53
CA ASN A 657 -10.07 22.48 -23.66
C ASN A 657 -11.07 22.83 -22.56
N VAL A 658 -10.57 23.30 -21.42
CA VAL A 658 -11.34 23.55 -20.20
C VAL A 658 -11.13 24.97 -19.71
N THR A 659 -11.97 25.42 -18.79
CA THR A 659 -11.76 26.74 -18.17
C THR A 659 -10.48 26.70 -17.31
N SER A 660 -9.60 27.69 -17.45
CA SER A 660 -8.41 27.79 -16.60
C SER A 660 -8.78 27.74 -15.11
N ASP A 661 -7.93 27.11 -14.30
CA ASP A 661 -8.12 26.92 -12.86
C ASP A 661 -9.29 25.98 -12.50
N SER A 662 -9.83 25.22 -13.46
CA SER A 662 -10.73 24.10 -13.17
C SER A 662 -9.94 22.85 -12.74
N GLY A 663 -10.63 21.80 -12.30
CA GLY A 663 -10.00 20.51 -11.97
C GLY A 663 -9.77 20.28 -10.48
N PRO A 664 -8.87 19.36 -10.09
CA PRO A 664 -8.13 18.44 -10.96
C PRO A 664 -9.05 17.44 -11.69
N TYR A 665 -8.64 16.99 -12.88
CA TYR A 665 -9.31 15.91 -13.61
C TYR A 665 -8.52 14.62 -13.46
N TYR A 666 -9.20 13.48 -13.57
CA TYR A 666 -8.57 12.17 -13.50
C TYR A 666 -9.00 11.33 -14.69
N LEU A 667 -8.04 10.82 -15.46
CA LEU A 667 -8.29 9.90 -16.57
C LEU A 667 -7.92 8.50 -16.13
N ASP A 668 -8.79 7.56 -16.45
CA ASP A 668 -8.57 6.15 -16.17
C ASP A 668 -9.15 5.25 -17.27
N ASN A 669 -8.72 3.99 -17.30
CA ASN A 669 -9.34 2.91 -18.09
C ASN A 669 -9.56 3.25 -19.58
N VAL A 670 -8.48 3.61 -20.29
CA VAL A 670 -8.54 3.83 -21.74
C VAL A 670 -8.68 2.49 -22.45
N ARG A 671 -9.68 2.36 -23.31
CA ARG A 671 -9.96 1.10 -24.01
C ARG A 671 -10.65 1.31 -25.35
N PHE A 672 -10.69 0.25 -26.16
CA PHE A 672 -11.42 0.24 -27.42
C PHE A 672 -12.70 -0.60 -27.28
N GLU A 673 -13.86 -0.02 -27.59
CA GLU A 673 -15.17 -0.66 -27.44
C GLU A 673 -16.05 -0.43 -28.69
N ASN A 674 -17.17 -1.15 -28.78
CA ASN A 674 -18.12 -1.02 -29.90
C ASN A 674 -19.24 0.00 -29.65
#